data_AF-A0AAE1K6M0-F1
#
_entry.id   AF-A0AAE1K6M0-F1
#
_cell.length_a   1.000
_cell.length_b   1.000
_cell.length_c   1.000
_cell.angle_alpha   90.00
_cell.angle_beta   90.00
_cell.angle_gamma   90.00
#
_symmetry.space_group_name_H-M   'P 1'
#
loop_
_entity.id
_entity.type
_entity.pdbx_description
1 polymer ?
#
loop_
_entity_poly.entity_id
_entity_poly.type
_entity_poly.pdbx_seq_one_letter_code
_entity_poly.pdbx_strand_id
1 'polypeptide(L)'
;LVFVVTLRDFRGGSLFSHLCKEVLPRHILSKDAMSTLWNHMKKIEEKILFLLVGYDELVEEESGDLIDLLDGQMFPSATVLTTSRPGCPRPLPPALHRRLLVAGLSTEQTKRFFTHYFHSIGKPGSGNEVMSLMSASGEKYGDLITCPVMCLALGVLYEDLGGKLPSRLTDLYNSLLKHMVRRNLLRRGEPMCYDVLPDKYNKLLSDFGKVSLECLKQNQPYFTGQDLKTRCQHGGEVIELGILLRMQSTSKLTKRDHYTPVHKSLLEFLSAFYLSGLIHDPSLLQVEIDGIAEKMDIMHPVLRQNSGLMVLRYLVGLLGRNAHVIFNIVSQMAVPQRILFLLLKESGIYQMNVLEVCKHVSNREHVVIQTNSGELEDWARLLYSPDCSLEGVEVLLDFDGSSRDRHESFFTSMSFNESVKSVKLTCVVGGDFGRSEVTRLVSYVRAVLTKRRLESFEIQVTSVVEEATAAVLSPVVEMICDTLPDLAPALNKLVLALELDADQVVQLCGVLEMAPHVRVLHLPHLACGLAGLRAVAQLVERNPLVSLNLAGSLSSGTPVDERATGTGASTPSPTHEDAPTPPSQLSSTQQSQTPSSGPLSFWSFTDAQGNTRSVFNSLPRSFYQSLPRRGRLHSISADKRNSDSTLLQKTSFPPPTCTPSVHANGFHEIFSAFRNPSSRVCHLNINKCTLGAEDLVCLGETVRFTRCLSSLRMEGLSRMAELIPILIALQENTSLQLLDLTSPHILLGDAALQVTLASLAKNRSLRFLVLNGWTIQVESERSLRELIQFLTVTELQHIDLGGCRVLVTVHEGCLARLSRQDDLLAALQEGVPPLNNNTLAFLNLDGFEVTINNKVVLRGPQLLFLLRHFPKLVDASLASNLGADVIDDATTHRLFALLSSAFPFLRRLTLGGWVFSLDNCEKVMRSAGKQLRGSQLREVYLSGVEVRGSSGTPGLEHLLLQALTSSLHHLTLLSLAGMNLTPPQALAFAKTMRDKLATSVLELETRGLSYATVKALRQTLTDGGRFESEFLGGSYKLRKIDRREKLIGKWACISTLDRLSEL
;
A
#
# COMPACT_ATOMS: atom_id res chain seq x y z
N LEU A 1 -54.70 24.28 25.01
CA LEU A 1 -54.96 24.33 23.55
C LEU A 1 -53.82 23.62 22.83
N VAL A 2 -54.10 22.86 21.78
CA VAL A 2 -53.06 22.18 20.98
C VAL A 2 -53.13 22.68 19.55
N PHE A 3 -52.02 23.23 19.04
CA PHE A 3 -51.87 23.64 17.65
C PHE A 3 -50.91 22.70 16.95
N VAL A 4 -51.40 21.95 15.97
CA VAL A 4 -50.58 21.05 15.15
C VAL A 4 -50.16 21.80 13.89
N VAL A 5 -48.86 22.00 13.71
CA VAL A 5 -48.28 22.71 12.58
C VAL A 5 -47.38 21.76 11.81
N THR A 6 -47.76 21.45 10.58
CA THR A 6 -46.93 20.64 9.68
C THR A 6 -45.90 21.56 9.03
N LEU A 7 -44.62 21.42 9.42
CA LEU A 7 -43.60 22.40 9.09
C LEU A 7 -43.24 22.45 7.60
N ARG A 8 -43.42 21.34 6.88
CA ARG A 8 -43.30 21.30 5.41
C ARG A 8 -44.24 22.26 4.69
N ASP A 9 -45.41 22.50 5.26
CA ASP A 9 -46.45 23.36 4.67
C ASP A 9 -46.29 24.82 5.10
N PHE A 10 -45.34 25.12 5.98
CA PHE A 10 -44.96 26.48 6.37
C PHE A 10 -44.13 27.13 5.25
N ARG A 11 -44.53 28.33 4.83
CA ARG A 11 -43.97 29.05 3.66
C ARG A 11 -43.50 30.46 4.07
N GLY A 12 -42.87 30.58 5.23
CA GLY A 12 -42.42 31.86 5.77
C GLY A 12 -43.54 32.79 6.22
N GLY A 13 -43.13 33.98 6.68
CA GLY A 13 -44.03 34.97 7.25
C GLY A 13 -44.39 34.68 8.71
N SER A 14 -45.63 35.00 9.11
CA SER A 14 -46.05 34.87 10.51
C SER A 14 -46.81 33.58 10.81
N LEU A 15 -46.50 32.96 11.95
CA LEU A 15 -47.19 31.81 12.53
C LEU A 15 -48.66 32.14 12.72
N PHE A 16 -48.97 33.37 13.13
CA PHE A 16 -50.33 33.88 13.20
C PHE A 16 -51.07 33.70 11.86
N SER A 17 -50.48 34.14 10.76
CA SER A 17 -51.05 34.02 9.41
C SER A 17 -51.20 32.57 9.00
N HIS A 18 -50.20 31.73 9.30
CA HIS A 18 -50.24 30.30 9.00
C HIS A 18 -51.36 29.58 9.77
N LEU A 19 -51.52 29.86 11.07
CA LEU A 19 -52.59 29.26 11.88
C LEU A 19 -53.98 29.71 11.40
N CYS A 20 -54.14 30.99 11.03
CA CYS A 20 -55.37 31.51 10.44
C CYS A 20 -55.74 30.76 9.16
N LYS A 21 -54.77 30.61 8.25
CA LYS A 21 -54.99 30.04 6.91
C LYS A 21 -55.13 28.51 6.97
N GLU A 22 -54.20 27.84 7.61
CA GLU A 22 -54.00 26.41 7.42
C GLU A 22 -54.60 25.55 8.54
N VAL A 23 -54.69 26.07 9.78
CA VAL A 23 -55.02 25.25 10.97
C VAL A 23 -56.43 25.50 11.51
N LEU A 24 -56.87 26.76 11.61
CA LEU A 24 -58.12 27.13 12.28
C LEU A 24 -59.38 26.89 11.42
N PRO A 25 -60.57 26.71 12.04
CA PRO A 25 -61.84 26.57 11.32
C PRO A 25 -62.21 27.82 10.49
N ARG A 26 -62.83 27.61 9.33
CA ARG A 26 -63.19 28.68 8.38
C ARG A 26 -64.09 29.79 8.94
N HIS A 27 -64.83 29.54 10.02
CA HIS A 27 -65.71 30.54 10.63
C HIS A 27 -64.99 31.53 11.57
N ILE A 28 -63.70 31.29 11.89
CA ILE A 28 -62.87 32.15 12.76
C ILE A 28 -61.99 33.10 11.92
N LEU A 29 -62.21 33.21 10.60
CA LEU A 29 -61.29 33.92 9.69
C LEU A 29 -61.35 35.46 9.74
N SER A 30 -62.16 36.08 10.60
CA SER A 30 -62.13 37.55 10.73
C SER A 30 -60.87 37.99 11.47
N LYS A 31 -60.22 39.04 10.96
CA LYS A 31 -58.97 39.57 11.52
C LYS A 31 -59.13 39.98 13.00
N ASP A 32 -60.31 40.46 13.37
CA ASP A 32 -60.65 40.90 14.73
C ASP A 32 -60.90 39.75 15.71
N ALA A 33 -61.56 38.67 15.25
CA ALA A 33 -61.72 37.48 16.08
C ALA A 33 -60.37 36.80 16.34
N MET A 34 -59.49 36.81 15.34
CA MET A 34 -58.15 36.24 15.45
C MET A 34 -57.21 37.06 16.32
N SER A 35 -57.24 38.39 16.22
CA SER A 35 -56.47 39.25 17.13
C SER A 35 -56.92 39.05 18.58
N THR A 36 -58.23 38.91 18.80
CA THR A 36 -58.81 38.59 20.12
C THR A 36 -58.33 37.22 20.62
N LEU A 37 -58.36 36.19 19.77
CA LEU A 37 -57.88 34.85 20.09
C LEU A 37 -56.38 34.85 20.41
N TRP A 38 -55.56 35.53 19.60
CA TRP A 38 -54.11 35.64 19.81
C TRP A 38 -53.77 36.38 21.10
N ASN A 39 -54.49 37.46 21.41
CA ASN A 39 -54.35 38.17 22.68
C ASN A 39 -54.79 37.32 23.87
N HIS A 40 -55.83 36.49 23.70
CA HIS A 40 -56.23 35.54 24.73
C HIS A 40 -55.20 34.42 24.90
N MET A 41 -54.64 33.89 23.81
CA MET A 41 -53.57 32.88 23.84
C MET A 41 -52.37 33.36 24.67
N LYS A 42 -51.98 34.62 24.53
CA LYS A 42 -50.92 35.24 25.36
C LYS A 42 -51.25 35.27 26.86
N LYS A 43 -52.53 35.21 27.25
CA LYS A 43 -52.96 35.17 28.67
C LYS A 43 -53.00 33.75 29.26
N ILE A 44 -53.02 32.72 28.42
CA ILE A 44 -53.13 31.31 28.83
C ILE A 44 -51.95 30.49 28.32
N GLU A 45 -50.80 31.15 28.17
CA GLU A 45 -49.62 30.64 27.48
C GLU A 45 -49.15 29.31 28.05
N GLU A 46 -49.14 29.15 29.38
CA GLU A 46 -48.73 27.89 30.04
C GLU A 46 -49.65 26.70 29.74
N LYS A 47 -50.83 26.95 29.16
CA LYS A 47 -51.82 25.93 28.76
C LYS A 47 -51.80 25.64 27.26
N ILE A 48 -50.83 26.19 26.51
CA ILE A 48 -50.70 26.01 25.06
C ILE A 48 -49.61 24.99 24.75
N LEU A 49 -49.91 24.08 23.82
CA LEU A 49 -48.97 23.17 23.18
C LEU A 49 -48.91 23.46 21.68
N PHE A 50 -47.71 23.76 21.17
CA PHE A 50 -47.42 23.74 19.74
C PHE A 50 -46.76 22.41 19.38
N LEU A 51 -47.44 21.58 18.59
CA LEU A 51 -46.88 20.36 18.01
C LEU A 51 -46.38 20.68 16.60
N LEU A 52 -45.07 20.83 16.46
CA LEU A 52 -44.38 21.09 15.21
C LEU A 52 -43.96 19.77 14.57
N VAL A 53 -44.57 19.42 13.44
CA VAL A 53 -44.37 18.14 12.78
C VAL A 53 -43.37 18.29 11.63
N GLY A 54 -42.26 17.55 11.69
CA GLY A 54 -41.26 17.50 10.61
C GLY A 54 -40.26 18.66 10.60
N TYR A 55 -39.46 18.82 11.66
CA TYR A 55 -38.43 19.88 11.76
C TYR A 55 -37.37 19.83 10.64
N ASP A 56 -37.02 18.63 10.21
CA ASP A 56 -36.14 18.39 9.06
C ASP A 56 -36.79 18.76 7.71
N GLU A 57 -38.09 19.06 7.69
CA GLU A 57 -38.86 19.43 6.50
C GLU A 57 -39.09 20.95 6.36
N LEU A 58 -38.75 21.73 7.39
CA LEU A 58 -38.87 23.19 7.35
C LEU A 58 -37.82 23.74 6.36
N VAL A 59 -38.20 24.66 5.47
CA VAL A 59 -37.27 25.36 4.58
C VAL A 59 -36.65 26.53 5.35
N GLU A 60 -35.32 26.61 5.39
CA GLU A 60 -34.60 27.55 6.28
C GLU A 60 -34.88 29.01 5.94
N GLU A 61 -34.83 29.33 4.65
CA GLU A 61 -35.15 30.66 4.12
C GLU A 61 -36.62 31.07 4.37
N GLU A 62 -37.47 30.10 4.71
CA GLU A 62 -38.90 30.28 4.95
C GLU A 62 -39.26 30.05 6.44
N SER A 63 -38.31 30.19 7.38
CA SER A 63 -38.60 29.99 8.80
C SER A 63 -39.48 31.09 9.42
N GLY A 64 -39.43 32.32 8.89
CA GLY A 64 -40.26 33.42 9.40
C GLY A 64 -40.15 33.64 10.92
N ASP A 65 -41.25 34.01 11.57
CA ASP A 65 -41.33 34.14 13.04
C ASP A 65 -41.49 32.79 13.78
N LEU A 66 -41.46 31.66 13.08
CA LEU A 66 -41.47 30.34 13.71
C LEU A 66 -40.18 30.11 14.51
N ILE A 67 -39.07 30.72 14.08
CA ILE A 67 -37.80 30.68 14.81
C ILE A 67 -37.97 31.30 16.21
N ASP A 68 -38.76 32.37 16.34
CA ASP A 68 -39.03 33.02 17.62
C ASP A 68 -39.79 32.09 18.56
N LEU A 69 -40.68 31.23 18.04
CA LEU A 69 -41.34 30.18 18.84
C LEU A 69 -40.35 29.11 19.28
N LEU A 70 -39.49 28.66 18.37
CA LEU A 70 -38.51 27.61 18.62
C LEU A 70 -37.43 28.05 19.62
N ASP A 71 -37.06 29.32 19.59
CA ASP A 71 -36.07 29.95 20.49
C ASP A 71 -36.72 30.43 21.81
N GLY A 72 -38.04 30.30 21.95
CA GLY A 72 -38.77 30.72 23.15
C GLY A 72 -38.94 32.23 23.30
N GLN A 73 -38.67 33.02 22.26
CA GLN A 73 -38.96 34.46 22.24
C GLN A 73 -40.45 34.76 22.03
N MET A 74 -41.17 33.87 21.34
CA MET A 74 -42.61 33.91 21.16
C MET A 74 -43.26 32.79 21.97
N PHE A 75 -44.24 33.14 22.82
CA PHE A 75 -44.88 32.23 23.77
C PHE A 75 -43.89 31.47 24.70
N PRO A 76 -43.00 32.17 25.46
CA PRO A 76 -41.96 31.56 26.29
C PRO A 76 -42.42 30.49 27.30
N SER A 77 -43.66 30.56 27.78
CA SER A 77 -44.28 29.66 28.77
C SER A 77 -45.05 28.51 28.13
N ALA A 78 -45.22 28.51 26.81
CA ALA A 78 -45.92 27.45 26.10
C ALA A 78 -45.04 26.21 25.95
N THR A 79 -45.66 25.03 25.87
CA THR A 79 -44.93 23.81 25.51
C THR A 79 -44.79 23.74 23.99
N VAL A 80 -43.57 23.55 23.50
CA VAL A 80 -43.29 23.30 22.07
C VAL A 80 -42.73 21.89 21.94
N LEU A 81 -43.47 21.02 21.24
CA LEU A 81 -43.02 19.67 20.91
C LEU A 81 -42.73 19.63 19.42
N THR A 82 -41.47 19.36 19.05
CA THR A 82 -41.05 19.20 17.66
C THR A 82 -40.68 17.75 17.37
N THR A 83 -41.00 17.27 16.18
CA THR A 83 -40.62 15.94 15.69
C THR A 83 -39.62 16.06 14.56
N SER A 84 -38.63 15.18 14.51
CA SER A 84 -37.65 15.14 13.43
C SER A 84 -37.10 13.74 13.20
N ARG A 85 -36.69 13.44 11.97
CA ARG A 85 -35.97 12.21 11.66
C ARG A 85 -34.56 12.18 12.28
N PRO A 86 -34.05 10.99 12.64
CA PRO A 86 -32.64 10.83 12.94
C PRO A 86 -31.78 11.23 11.73
N GLY A 87 -30.76 12.07 11.92
CA GLY A 87 -29.87 12.52 10.85
C GLY A 87 -30.32 13.81 10.12
N CYS A 88 -31.24 14.58 10.71
CA CYS A 88 -31.48 15.95 10.28
C CYS A 88 -30.15 16.75 10.28
N PRO A 89 -29.73 17.35 9.15
CA PRO A 89 -28.50 18.14 9.10
C PRO A 89 -28.66 19.51 9.77
N ARG A 90 -29.90 19.94 10.06
CA ARG A 90 -30.17 21.21 10.73
C ARG A 90 -29.76 21.13 12.21
N PRO A 91 -29.06 22.15 12.73
CA PRO A 91 -28.80 22.24 14.17
C PRO A 91 -30.10 22.25 14.96
N LEU A 92 -30.11 21.57 16.11
CA LEU A 92 -31.25 21.59 17.00
C LEU A 92 -31.45 23.02 17.56
N PRO A 93 -32.71 23.45 17.81
CA PRO A 93 -32.97 24.76 18.41
C PRO A 93 -32.20 24.95 19.72
N PRO A 94 -31.55 26.10 19.97
CA PRO A 94 -30.80 26.37 21.19
C PRO A 94 -31.65 26.24 22.47
N ALA A 95 -32.94 26.57 22.39
CA ALA A 95 -33.90 26.48 23.50
C ALA A 95 -34.47 25.07 23.73
N LEU A 96 -33.91 24.02 23.12
CA LEU A 96 -34.39 22.65 23.28
C LEU A 96 -34.09 22.10 24.68
N HIS A 97 -35.11 22.08 25.54
CA HIS A 97 -35.00 21.57 26.91
C HIS A 97 -34.81 20.04 27.02
N ARG A 98 -35.40 19.28 26.10
CA ARG A 98 -35.39 17.81 26.14
C ARG A 98 -35.40 17.22 24.73
N ARG A 99 -34.57 16.21 24.51
CA ARG A 99 -34.56 15.39 23.30
C ARG A 99 -34.97 13.95 23.64
N LEU A 100 -35.96 13.44 22.93
CA LEU A 100 -36.38 12.03 23.02
C LEU A 100 -36.06 11.32 21.71
N LEU A 101 -35.48 10.13 21.79
CA LEU A 101 -35.19 9.28 20.63
C LEU A 101 -36.16 8.10 20.62
N VAL A 102 -36.94 7.96 19.55
CA VAL A 102 -37.78 6.77 19.34
C VAL A 102 -36.88 5.64 18.82
N ALA A 103 -36.49 4.73 19.71
CA ALA A 103 -35.54 3.65 19.40
C ALA A 103 -36.16 2.44 18.67
N GLY A 104 -37.47 2.45 18.41
CA GLY A 104 -38.20 1.31 17.88
C GLY A 104 -38.60 0.30 18.96
N LEU A 105 -38.99 -0.91 18.54
CA LEU A 105 -39.34 -2.02 19.41
C LEU A 105 -38.08 -2.61 20.05
N SER A 106 -38.14 -2.89 21.35
CA SER A 106 -37.14 -3.72 22.02
C SER A 106 -37.25 -5.18 21.58
N THR A 107 -36.23 -5.99 21.83
CA THR A 107 -36.24 -7.44 21.54
C THR A 107 -37.44 -8.15 22.18
N GLU A 108 -37.79 -7.78 23.41
CA GLU A 108 -38.94 -8.35 24.13
C GLU A 108 -40.27 -7.92 23.51
N GLN A 109 -40.39 -6.65 23.10
CA GLN A 109 -41.58 -6.16 22.39
C GLN A 109 -41.74 -6.82 21.02
N THR A 110 -40.64 -7.05 20.32
CA THR A 110 -40.60 -7.77 19.04
C THR A 110 -41.07 -9.21 19.19
N LYS A 111 -40.57 -9.91 20.22
CA LYS A 111 -41.02 -11.27 20.55
C LYS A 111 -42.52 -11.32 20.83
N ARG A 112 -43.03 -10.38 21.63
CA ARG A 112 -44.47 -10.25 21.91
C ARG A 112 -45.28 -9.96 20.65
N PHE A 113 -44.76 -9.10 19.77
CA PHE A 113 -45.37 -8.79 18.48
C PHE A 113 -45.57 -10.05 17.64
N PHE A 114 -44.51 -10.82 17.39
CA PHE A 114 -44.61 -12.05 16.60
C PHE A 114 -45.50 -13.09 17.26
N THR A 115 -45.38 -13.28 18.58
CA THR A 115 -46.23 -14.22 19.32
C THR A 115 -47.71 -13.88 19.14
N HIS A 116 -48.07 -12.61 19.29
CA HIS A 116 -49.46 -12.16 19.12
C HIS A 116 -49.94 -12.26 17.67
N TYR A 117 -49.10 -11.86 16.71
CA TYR A 117 -49.40 -11.96 15.28
C TYR A 117 -49.68 -13.41 14.84
N PHE A 118 -48.78 -14.35 15.17
CA PHE A 118 -48.97 -15.76 14.77
C PHE A 118 -50.12 -16.44 15.52
N HIS A 119 -50.40 -16.03 16.75
CA HIS A 119 -51.58 -16.50 17.48
C HIS A 119 -52.88 -16.04 16.80
N SER A 120 -52.96 -14.78 16.34
CA SER A 120 -54.17 -14.24 15.71
C SER A 120 -54.51 -14.86 14.35
N ILE A 121 -53.51 -15.42 13.64
CA ILE A 121 -53.71 -16.16 12.39
C ILE A 121 -53.77 -17.70 12.58
N GLY A 122 -53.90 -18.18 13.82
CA GLY A 122 -54.10 -19.60 14.12
C GLY A 122 -52.86 -20.48 13.95
N LYS A 123 -51.65 -19.91 14.02
CA LYS A 123 -50.36 -20.64 13.96
C LYS A 123 -49.52 -20.44 15.24
N PRO A 124 -50.04 -20.81 16.42
CA PRO A 124 -49.29 -20.67 17.66
C PRO A 124 -48.04 -21.57 17.64
N GLY A 125 -46.85 -20.96 17.64
CA GLY A 125 -45.55 -21.67 17.56
C GLY A 125 -44.53 -20.95 16.66
N SER A 126 -44.99 -20.47 15.50
CA SER A 126 -44.14 -19.83 14.50
C SER A 126 -43.48 -18.52 14.96
N GLY A 127 -44.05 -17.86 15.97
CA GLY A 127 -43.43 -16.66 16.56
C GLY A 127 -42.06 -16.93 17.17
N ASN A 128 -41.86 -18.08 17.81
CA ASN A 128 -40.56 -18.47 18.37
C ASN A 128 -39.57 -18.86 17.27
N GLU A 129 -40.03 -19.53 16.21
CA GLU A 129 -39.21 -19.94 15.06
C GLU A 129 -38.67 -18.72 14.32
N VAL A 130 -39.54 -17.74 14.04
CA VAL A 130 -39.15 -16.48 13.39
C VAL A 130 -38.17 -15.69 14.25
N MET A 131 -38.40 -15.60 15.56
CA MET A 131 -37.46 -14.96 16.48
C MET A 131 -36.10 -15.67 16.49
N SER A 132 -36.07 -17.01 16.47
CA SER A 132 -34.83 -17.78 16.41
C SER A 132 -34.05 -17.51 15.11
N LEU A 133 -34.74 -17.49 13.97
CA LEU A 133 -34.14 -17.13 12.67
C LEU A 133 -33.55 -15.71 12.68
N MET A 134 -34.27 -14.76 13.27
CA MET A 134 -33.83 -13.36 13.35
C MET A 134 -32.63 -13.18 14.28
N SER A 135 -32.63 -13.86 15.43
CA SER A 135 -31.50 -13.86 16.38
C SER A 135 -30.25 -14.53 15.80
N ALA A 136 -30.41 -15.55 14.96
CA ALA A 136 -29.29 -16.22 14.28
C ALA A 136 -28.60 -15.33 13.22
N SER A 137 -29.28 -14.30 12.70
CA SER A 137 -28.73 -13.41 11.67
C SER A 137 -28.96 -11.94 12.01
N GLY A 138 -28.26 -11.49 13.07
CA GLY A 138 -28.26 -10.10 13.50
C GLY A 138 -27.88 -9.14 12.37
N GLU A 139 -26.92 -9.51 11.51
CA GLU A 139 -26.44 -8.74 10.34
C GLU A 139 -27.58 -8.37 9.36
N LYS A 140 -28.54 -9.28 9.19
CA LYS A 140 -29.60 -9.20 8.19
C LYS A 140 -30.89 -8.56 8.72
N TYR A 141 -31.32 -8.96 9.91
CA TYR A 141 -32.64 -8.61 10.44
C TYR A 141 -32.63 -7.51 11.50
N GLY A 142 -31.49 -7.24 12.14
CA GLY A 142 -31.41 -6.50 13.41
C GLY A 142 -32.23 -5.20 13.47
N ASP A 143 -32.10 -4.30 12.50
CA ASP A 143 -32.82 -3.02 12.51
C ASP A 143 -34.24 -3.15 11.96
N LEU A 144 -34.47 -4.13 11.07
CA LEU A 144 -35.80 -4.36 10.49
C LEU A 144 -36.79 -4.77 11.59
N ILE A 145 -36.33 -5.57 12.55
CA ILE A 145 -37.18 -6.09 13.61
C ILE A 145 -37.46 -5.08 14.74
N THR A 146 -36.81 -3.91 14.72
CA THR A 146 -37.20 -2.80 15.62
C THR A 146 -38.35 -1.98 15.04
N CYS A 147 -38.65 -2.14 13.74
CA CYS A 147 -39.71 -1.41 13.06
C CYS A 147 -40.99 -2.28 12.99
N PRO A 148 -42.10 -1.90 13.66
CA PRO A 148 -43.31 -2.72 13.72
C PRO A 148 -43.85 -3.17 12.36
N VAL A 149 -43.79 -2.29 11.35
CA VAL A 149 -44.28 -2.61 10.00
C VAL A 149 -43.39 -3.63 9.29
N MET A 150 -42.08 -3.60 9.55
CA MET A 150 -41.15 -4.58 9.00
C MET A 150 -41.26 -5.91 9.75
N CYS A 151 -41.57 -5.91 11.06
CA CYS A 151 -41.95 -7.14 11.75
C CYS A 151 -43.18 -7.79 11.10
N LEU A 152 -44.22 -7.00 10.80
CA LEU A 152 -45.40 -7.49 10.10
C LEU A 152 -45.02 -8.07 8.72
N ALA A 153 -44.22 -7.34 7.92
CA ALA A 153 -43.78 -7.78 6.61
C ALA A 153 -43.01 -9.11 6.69
N LEU A 154 -42.11 -9.27 7.67
CA LEU A 154 -41.34 -10.49 7.88
C LEU A 154 -42.24 -11.66 8.33
N GLY A 155 -43.21 -11.42 9.21
CA GLY A 155 -44.17 -12.44 9.65
C GLY A 155 -45.05 -12.94 8.52
N VAL A 156 -45.60 -12.02 7.72
CA VAL A 156 -46.41 -12.34 6.53
C VAL A 156 -45.58 -13.08 5.48
N LEU A 157 -44.35 -12.64 5.24
CA LEU A 157 -43.49 -13.27 4.24
C LEU A 157 -43.04 -14.67 4.69
N TYR A 158 -42.76 -14.86 5.98
CA TYR A 158 -42.48 -16.18 6.55
C TYR A 158 -43.65 -17.15 6.34
N GLU A 159 -44.88 -16.67 6.52
CA GLU A 159 -46.07 -17.46 6.26
C GLU A 159 -46.22 -17.81 4.77
N ASP A 160 -46.11 -16.83 3.88
CA ASP A 160 -46.31 -17.01 2.44
C ASP A 160 -45.26 -17.93 1.82
N LEU A 161 -44.05 -17.98 2.40
CA LEU A 161 -42.95 -18.85 1.99
C LEU A 161 -42.93 -20.20 2.74
N GLY A 162 -44.03 -20.58 3.39
CA GLY A 162 -44.18 -21.91 4.00
C GLY A 162 -43.27 -22.16 5.20
N GLY A 163 -42.96 -21.13 5.98
CA GLY A 163 -42.17 -21.24 7.20
C GLY A 163 -40.66 -21.11 7.02
N LYS A 164 -40.22 -20.52 5.91
CA LYS A 164 -38.80 -20.25 5.62
C LYS A 164 -38.61 -18.85 5.08
N LEU A 165 -37.52 -18.18 5.43
CA LEU A 165 -37.10 -16.93 4.80
C LEU A 165 -35.88 -17.18 3.89
N PRO A 166 -35.71 -16.43 2.81
CA PRO A 166 -34.51 -16.54 1.95
C PRO A 166 -33.24 -16.33 2.76
N SER A 167 -32.09 -16.85 2.34
CA SER A 167 -30.82 -16.65 3.05
C SER A 167 -30.22 -15.27 2.81
N ARG A 168 -30.19 -14.80 1.56
CA ARG A 168 -29.66 -13.47 1.18
C ARG A 168 -30.63 -12.35 1.52
N LEU A 169 -30.11 -11.15 1.78
CA LEU A 169 -30.95 -9.98 2.04
C LEU A 169 -31.66 -9.54 0.76
N THR A 170 -30.97 -9.60 -0.38
CA THR A 170 -31.54 -9.26 -1.68
C THR A 170 -32.76 -10.12 -2.05
N ASP A 171 -32.67 -11.44 -1.81
CA ASP A 171 -33.78 -12.37 -2.08
C ASP A 171 -34.99 -12.13 -1.18
N LEU A 172 -34.76 -11.69 0.07
CA LEU A 172 -35.83 -11.33 1.00
C LEU A 172 -36.66 -10.17 0.46
N TYR A 173 -36.02 -9.09 0.00
CA TYR A 173 -36.73 -7.94 -0.57
C TYR A 173 -37.38 -8.26 -1.92
N ASN A 174 -36.73 -9.07 -2.76
CA ASN A 174 -37.34 -9.54 -4.00
C ASN A 174 -38.63 -10.34 -3.73
N SER A 175 -38.60 -11.23 -2.73
CA SER A 175 -39.77 -12.00 -2.31
C SER A 175 -40.86 -11.10 -1.70
N LEU A 176 -40.47 -10.09 -0.93
CA LEU A 176 -41.40 -9.09 -0.38
C LEU A 176 -42.12 -8.33 -1.50
N LEU A 177 -41.42 -7.86 -2.53
CA LEU A 177 -42.06 -7.18 -3.66
C LEU A 177 -43.01 -8.11 -4.42
N LYS A 178 -42.60 -9.35 -4.71
CA LYS A 178 -43.46 -10.35 -5.36
C LYS A 178 -44.72 -10.60 -4.54
N HIS A 179 -44.60 -10.72 -3.22
CA HIS A 179 -45.73 -10.85 -2.32
C HIS A 179 -46.68 -9.65 -2.39
N MET A 180 -46.15 -8.42 -2.33
CA MET A 180 -46.94 -7.19 -2.40
C MET A 180 -47.72 -7.08 -3.72
N VAL A 181 -47.07 -7.38 -4.85
CA VAL A 181 -47.68 -7.38 -6.19
C VAL A 181 -48.76 -8.45 -6.28
N ARG A 182 -48.45 -9.70 -5.87
CA ARG A 182 -49.42 -10.80 -5.87
C ARG A 182 -50.66 -10.45 -5.03
N ARG A 183 -50.47 -9.87 -3.85
CA ARG A 183 -51.59 -9.50 -2.98
C ARG A 183 -52.44 -8.38 -3.59
N ASN A 184 -51.81 -7.42 -4.27
CA ASN A 184 -52.53 -6.35 -4.99
C ASN A 184 -53.35 -6.91 -6.16
N LEU A 185 -52.77 -7.80 -6.97
CA LEU A 185 -53.46 -8.47 -8.09
C LEU A 185 -54.60 -9.36 -7.62
N LEU A 186 -54.40 -10.16 -6.58
CA LEU A 186 -55.46 -10.99 -6.00
C LEU A 186 -56.64 -10.16 -5.47
N ARG A 187 -56.40 -8.95 -4.93
CA ARG A 187 -57.48 -8.02 -4.54
C ARG A 187 -58.29 -7.52 -5.73
N ARG A 188 -57.69 -7.49 -6.92
CA ARG A 188 -58.33 -7.12 -8.19
C ARG A 188 -58.95 -8.33 -8.91
N GLY A 189 -58.80 -9.55 -8.37
CA GLY A 189 -59.26 -10.80 -9.00
C GLY A 189 -58.34 -11.32 -10.11
N GLU A 190 -57.12 -10.80 -10.20
CA GLU A 190 -56.14 -11.18 -11.24
C GLU A 190 -55.17 -12.25 -10.68
N PRO A 191 -54.97 -13.38 -11.39
CA PRO A 191 -53.99 -14.39 -10.99
C PRO A 191 -52.55 -13.92 -11.27
N MET A 192 -51.61 -14.35 -10.44
CA MET A 192 -50.18 -14.12 -10.64
C MET A 192 -49.38 -15.39 -10.31
N CYS A 193 -48.48 -15.77 -11.20
CA CYS A 193 -47.46 -16.77 -10.91
C CYS A 193 -46.42 -16.17 -9.94
N TYR A 194 -46.15 -16.84 -8.81
CA TYR A 194 -45.29 -16.28 -7.76
C TYR A 194 -43.85 -16.01 -8.24
N ASP A 195 -43.36 -16.82 -9.17
CA ASP A 195 -41.95 -16.81 -9.53
C ASP A 195 -41.54 -15.62 -10.41
N VAL A 196 -42.50 -15.01 -11.13
CA VAL A 196 -42.23 -13.99 -12.15
C VAL A 196 -43.09 -12.75 -11.93
N LEU A 197 -42.45 -11.59 -11.78
CA LEU A 197 -43.14 -10.30 -11.77
C LEU A 197 -43.64 -9.98 -13.18
N PRO A 198 -44.91 -9.55 -13.36
CA PRO A 198 -45.40 -9.11 -14.66
C PRO A 198 -44.60 -7.90 -15.18
N ASP A 199 -44.40 -7.81 -16.50
CA ASP A 199 -43.57 -6.76 -17.13
C ASP A 199 -44.01 -5.35 -16.78
N LYS A 200 -45.32 -5.12 -16.66
CA LYS A 200 -45.89 -3.86 -16.18
C LYS A 200 -45.32 -3.47 -14.81
N TYR A 201 -45.22 -4.41 -13.87
CA TYR A 201 -44.67 -4.15 -12.54
C TYR A 201 -43.14 -4.05 -12.57
N ASN A 202 -42.44 -4.81 -13.41
CA ASN A 202 -41.00 -4.61 -13.61
C ASN A 202 -40.71 -3.17 -14.05
N LYS A 203 -41.45 -2.66 -15.04
CA LYS A 203 -41.30 -1.28 -15.51
C LYS A 203 -41.67 -0.25 -14.44
N LEU A 204 -42.81 -0.43 -13.77
CA LEU A 204 -43.26 0.44 -12.67
C LEU A 204 -42.21 0.54 -11.55
N LEU A 205 -41.71 -0.60 -11.08
CA LEU A 205 -40.75 -0.68 -9.98
C LEU A 205 -39.38 -0.11 -10.39
N SER A 206 -38.96 -0.30 -11.64
CA SER A 206 -37.76 0.31 -12.19
C SER A 206 -37.86 1.84 -12.29
N ASP A 207 -38.96 2.36 -12.83
CA ASP A 207 -39.16 3.82 -12.96
C ASP A 207 -39.23 4.48 -11.57
N PHE A 208 -39.95 3.85 -10.63
CA PHE A 208 -39.98 4.30 -9.24
C PHE A 208 -38.63 4.11 -8.53
N GLY A 209 -37.85 3.09 -8.90
CA GLY A 209 -36.48 2.88 -8.43
C GLY A 209 -35.53 4.00 -8.79
N LYS A 210 -35.60 4.50 -10.03
CA LYS A 210 -34.85 5.70 -10.47
C LYS A 210 -35.23 6.93 -9.63
N VAL A 211 -36.53 7.11 -9.41
CA VAL A 211 -37.07 8.19 -8.56
C VAL A 211 -36.58 8.06 -7.12
N SER A 212 -36.55 6.85 -6.59
CA SER A 212 -36.05 6.52 -5.25
C SER A 212 -34.57 6.85 -5.10
N LEU A 213 -33.76 6.52 -6.11
CA LEU A 213 -32.32 6.76 -6.11
C LEU A 213 -32.01 8.26 -6.02
N GLU A 214 -32.70 9.09 -6.82
CA GLU A 214 -32.53 10.54 -6.77
C GLU A 214 -32.98 11.13 -5.42
N CYS A 215 -34.08 10.62 -4.86
CA CYS A 215 -34.54 11.00 -3.53
C CYS A 215 -33.51 10.67 -2.44
N LEU A 216 -32.90 9.47 -2.48
CA LEU A 216 -31.84 9.08 -1.55
C LEU A 216 -30.60 9.97 -1.70
N LYS A 217 -30.20 10.31 -2.94
CA LYS A 217 -29.04 11.17 -3.24
C LYS A 217 -29.23 12.60 -2.71
N GLN A 218 -30.48 13.07 -2.62
CA GLN A 218 -30.83 14.41 -2.12
C GLN A 218 -31.21 14.42 -0.64
N ASN A 219 -31.21 13.26 0.02
CA ASN A 219 -31.74 13.05 1.37
C ASN A 219 -33.20 13.54 1.55
N GLN A 220 -34.00 13.45 0.48
CA GLN A 220 -35.41 13.86 0.41
C GLN A 220 -36.31 12.62 0.41
N PRO A 221 -36.99 12.27 1.52
CA PRO A 221 -37.73 11.00 1.62
C PRO A 221 -39.20 11.10 1.16
N TYR A 222 -39.62 12.25 0.63
CA TYR A 222 -41.02 12.51 0.31
C TYR A 222 -41.24 12.54 -1.20
N PHE A 223 -42.41 12.08 -1.62
CA PHE A 223 -42.86 12.14 -2.99
C PHE A 223 -44.16 12.93 -3.05
N THR A 224 -44.30 13.83 -4.00
CA THR A 224 -45.58 14.46 -4.27
C THR A 224 -46.40 13.61 -5.23
N GLY A 225 -47.73 13.77 -5.21
CA GLY A 225 -48.59 13.14 -6.22
C GLY A 225 -48.23 13.55 -7.66
N GLN A 226 -47.62 14.72 -7.86
CA GLN A 226 -47.13 15.15 -9.17
C GLN A 226 -45.87 14.38 -9.57
N ASP A 227 -44.90 14.20 -8.65
CA ASP A 227 -43.67 13.42 -8.91
C ASP A 227 -43.98 11.98 -9.35
N LEU A 228 -44.96 11.36 -8.68
CA LEU A 228 -45.39 9.99 -9.01
C LEU A 228 -46.08 9.93 -10.37
N LYS A 229 -46.82 10.97 -10.77
CA LYS A 229 -47.52 11.01 -12.07
C LYS A 229 -46.58 11.32 -13.24
N THR A 230 -45.61 12.22 -13.06
CA THR A 230 -44.75 12.68 -14.15
C THR A 230 -43.53 11.80 -14.36
N ARG A 231 -43.02 11.17 -13.29
CA ARG A 231 -41.76 10.42 -13.34
C ARG A 231 -41.92 8.90 -13.27
N CYS A 232 -43.11 8.40 -12.94
CA CYS A 232 -43.40 6.97 -12.86
C CYS A 232 -44.64 6.62 -13.69
N GLN A 233 -44.49 5.78 -14.71
CA GLN A 233 -45.64 5.26 -15.43
C GLN A 233 -46.48 4.40 -14.47
N HIS A 234 -47.77 4.71 -14.31
CA HIS A 234 -48.65 4.10 -13.30
C HIS A 234 -48.24 4.33 -11.83
N GLY A 235 -47.61 5.46 -11.49
CA GLY A 235 -47.15 5.76 -10.13
C GLY A 235 -48.20 5.66 -9.01
N GLY A 236 -49.51 5.73 -9.34
CA GLY A 236 -50.59 5.45 -8.41
C GLY A 236 -50.56 4.02 -7.83
N GLU A 237 -50.10 3.04 -8.62
CA GLU A 237 -50.03 1.64 -8.18
C GLU A 237 -48.95 1.41 -7.13
N VAL A 238 -47.91 2.25 -7.07
CA VAL A 238 -46.90 2.21 -5.98
C VAL A 238 -47.56 2.44 -4.62
N ILE A 239 -48.57 3.31 -4.57
CA ILE A 239 -49.35 3.60 -3.36
C ILE A 239 -50.24 2.40 -3.02
N GLU A 240 -50.90 1.81 -4.02
CA GLU A 240 -51.78 0.65 -3.82
C GLU A 240 -51.05 -0.63 -3.41
N LEU A 241 -49.77 -0.77 -3.81
CA LEU A 241 -48.88 -1.83 -3.33
C LEU A 241 -48.53 -1.65 -1.85
N GLY A 242 -48.72 -0.46 -1.29
CA GLY A 242 -48.33 -0.14 0.09
C GLY A 242 -46.84 0.10 0.25
N ILE A 243 -46.12 0.47 -0.81
CA ILE A 243 -44.71 0.91 -0.73
C ILE A 243 -44.64 2.30 -0.08
N LEU A 244 -45.64 3.13 -0.39
CA LEU A 244 -45.78 4.50 0.09
C LEU A 244 -47.01 4.66 0.99
N LEU A 245 -46.82 5.40 2.09
CA LEU A 245 -47.89 5.87 2.95
C LEU A 245 -48.29 7.29 2.56
N ARG A 246 -49.59 7.52 2.39
CA ARG A 246 -50.13 8.87 2.18
C ARG A 246 -50.07 9.64 3.49
N MET A 247 -49.36 10.76 3.47
CA MET A 247 -49.37 11.73 4.55
C MET A 247 -50.56 12.68 4.34
N GLN A 248 -51.55 12.60 5.22
CA GLN A 248 -52.62 13.58 5.23
C GLN A 248 -52.06 14.91 5.74
N SER A 249 -52.13 15.96 4.91
CA SER A 249 -51.84 17.31 5.39
C SER A 249 -52.93 17.73 6.38
N THR A 250 -52.53 18.32 7.50
CA THR A 250 -53.44 18.97 8.45
C THR A 250 -53.98 20.29 7.91
N SER A 251 -53.45 20.78 6.79
CA SER A 251 -53.91 21.98 6.12
C SER A 251 -55.34 21.84 5.62
N LYS A 252 -56.15 22.87 5.92
CA LYS A 252 -57.52 23.02 5.40
C LYS A 252 -57.61 23.71 4.03
N LEU A 253 -56.53 24.35 3.56
CA LEU A 253 -56.49 25.13 2.31
C LEU A 253 -55.59 24.51 1.24
N THR A 254 -54.39 24.06 1.62
CA THR A 254 -53.40 23.45 0.73
C THR A 254 -53.37 21.93 0.91
N LYS A 255 -54.40 21.24 0.38
CA LYS A 255 -54.41 19.77 0.33
C LYS A 255 -53.45 19.25 -0.75
N ARG A 256 -52.15 19.25 -0.48
CA ARG A 256 -51.16 18.55 -1.32
C ARG A 256 -50.91 17.16 -0.75
N ASP A 257 -51.16 16.14 -1.58
CA ASP A 257 -50.85 14.76 -1.22
C ASP A 257 -49.34 14.54 -1.28
N HIS A 258 -48.77 14.28 -0.11
CA HIS A 258 -47.40 13.84 0.04
C HIS A 258 -47.37 12.37 0.46
N TYR A 259 -46.32 11.68 0.04
CA TYR A 259 -46.14 10.27 0.26
C TYR A 259 -44.77 10.03 0.88
N THR A 260 -44.70 9.15 1.86
CA THR A 260 -43.45 8.73 2.53
C THR A 260 -43.30 7.22 2.39
N PRO A 261 -42.09 6.68 2.20
CA PRO A 261 -41.90 5.23 2.19
C PRO A 261 -42.31 4.62 3.52
N VAL A 262 -42.90 3.42 3.47
CA VAL A 262 -43.16 2.63 4.68
C VAL A 262 -41.87 2.38 5.46
N HIS A 263 -40.78 2.11 4.74
CA HIS A 263 -39.44 1.99 5.29
C HIS A 263 -38.39 2.37 4.24
N LYS A 264 -37.30 3.02 4.65
CA LYS A 264 -36.24 3.51 3.75
C LYS A 264 -35.60 2.39 2.91
N SER A 265 -35.45 1.20 3.48
CA SER A 265 -34.82 0.07 2.78
C SER A 265 -35.56 -0.39 1.53
N LEU A 266 -36.87 -0.12 1.40
CA LEU A 266 -37.60 -0.36 0.15
C LEU A 266 -37.10 0.55 -0.97
N LEU A 267 -36.78 1.81 -0.64
CA LEU A 267 -36.21 2.75 -1.62
C LEU A 267 -34.81 2.31 -2.04
N GLU A 268 -33.98 1.85 -1.09
CA GLU A 268 -32.63 1.33 -1.37
C GLU A 268 -32.69 0.12 -2.30
N PHE A 269 -33.57 -0.84 -2.02
CA PHE A 269 -33.76 -2.01 -2.87
C PHE A 269 -34.29 -1.65 -4.27
N LEU A 270 -35.30 -0.77 -4.36
CA LEU A 270 -35.86 -0.35 -5.66
C LEU A 270 -34.86 0.46 -6.48
N SER A 271 -34.00 1.25 -5.83
CA SER A 271 -32.88 1.93 -6.48
C SER A 271 -31.92 0.92 -7.11
N ALA A 272 -31.57 -0.14 -6.38
CA ALA A 272 -30.76 -1.23 -6.90
C ALA A 272 -31.46 -2.00 -8.03
N PHE A 273 -32.78 -2.19 -7.94
CA PHE A 273 -33.59 -2.81 -8.99
C PHE A 273 -33.51 -2.02 -10.29
N TYR A 274 -33.65 -0.68 -10.24
CA TYR A 274 -33.40 0.19 -11.39
C TYR A 274 -31.99 0.02 -11.96
N LEU A 275 -30.97 0.10 -11.11
CA LEU A 275 -29.56 -0.01 -11.56
C LEU A 275 -29.25 -1.36 -12.18
N SER A 276 -29.88 -2.44 -11.71
CA SER A 276 -29.69 -3.78 -12.28
C SER A 276 -30.14 -3.87 -13.74
N GLY A 277 -31.13 -3.05 -14.14
CA GLY A 277 -31.58 -2.93 -15.53
C GLY A 277 -30.59 -2.20 -16.44
N LEU A 278 -29.59 -1.51 -15.89
CA LEU A 278 -28.57 -0.76 -16.65
C LEU A 278 -27.33 -1.60 -17.00
N ILE A 279 -27.33 -2.91 -16.69
CA ILE A 279 -26.17 -3.77 -16.91
C ILE A 279 -25.69 -3.81 -18.37
N HIS A 280 -26.61 -3.64 -19.32
CA HIS A 280 -26.30 -3.60 -20.76
C HIS A 280 -25.76 -2.24 -21.22
N ASP A 281 -25.74 -1.23 -20.35
CA ASP A 281 -25.10 0.06 -20.56
C ASP A 281 -24.13 0.38 -19.39
N PRO A 282 -22.92 -0.21 -19.40
CA PRO A 282 -21.92 0.01 -18.37
C PRO A 282 -21.54 1.48 -18.19
N SER A 283 -21.69 2.30 -19.24
CA SER A 283 -21.35 3.73 -19.19
C SER A 283 -22.34 4.50 -18.32
N LEU A 284 -23.64 4.27 -18.52
CA LEU A 284 -24.68 4.87 -17.70
C LEU A 284 -24.66 4.32 -16.28
N LEU A 285 -24.43 3.01 -16.11
CA LEU A 285 -24.29 2.38 -14.81
C LEU A 285 -23.13 2.99 -14.00
N GLN A 286 -21.96 3.19 -14.63
CA GLN A 286 -20.82 3.88 -14.01
C GLN A 286 -21.20 5.30 -13.58
N VAL A 287 -21.92 6.07 -14.40
CA VAL A 287 -22.35 7.44 -14.06
C VAL A 287 -23.28 7.46 -12.84
N GLU A 288 -24.21 6.50 -12.76
CA GLU A 288 -25.12 6.41 -11.62
C GLU A 288 -24.38 6.03 -10.32
N ILE A 289 -23.46 5.05 -10.39
CA ILE A 289 -22.65 4.64 -9.23
C ILE A 289 -21.69 5.76 -8.82
N ASP A 290 -21.10 6.48 -9.77
CA ASP A 290 -20.33 7.69 -9.51
C ASP A 290 -21.16 8.71 -8.72
N GLY A 291 -22.43 8.90 -9.10
CA GLY A 291 -23.36 9.79 -8.41
C GLY A 291 -23.73 9.30 -7.00
N ILE A 292 -23.73 7.99 -6.76
CA ILE A 292 -23.87 7.42 -5.41
C ILE A 292 -22.64 7.75 -4.58
N ALA A 293 -21.44 7.47 -5.09
CA ALA A 293 -20.19 7.70 -4.38
C ALA A 293 -19.95 9.18 -4.02
N GLU A 294 -20.45 10.12 -4.84
CA GLU A 294 -20.33 11.55 -4.57
C GLU A 294 -21.34 12.09 -3.56
N LYS A 295 -22.58 11.61 -3.61
CA LYS A 295 -23.69 12.17 -2.82
C LYS A 295 -24.02 11.36 -1.58
N MET A 296 -23.51 10.14 -1.48
CA MET A 296 -23.68 9.24 -0.36
C MET A 296 -22.31 8.77 0.11
N ASP A 297 -22.17 8.62 1.42
CA ASP A 297 -21.03 7.91 1.98
C ASP A 297 -21.13 6.44 1.56
N ILE A 298 -20.14 5.86 0.90
CA ILE A 298 -20.09 4.42 0.60
C ILE A 298 -18.98 3.70 1.38
N MET A 299 -18.15 4.46 2.11
CA MET A 299 -16.93 3.97 2.77
C MET A 299 -17.16 3.66 4.25
N HIS A 300 -18.14 4.30 4.87
CA HIS A 300 -18.39 4.12 6.29
C HIS A 300 -18.97 2.72 6.60
N PRO A 301 -18.33 1.96 7.51
CA PRO A 301 -18.62 0.54 7.70
C PRO A 301 -19.94 0.26 8.43
N VAL A 302 -20.67 1.28 8.89
CA VAL A 302 -22.01 1.12 9.47
C VAL A 302 -23.03 0.92 8.35
N LEU A 303 -23.11 -0.33 7.90
CA LEU A 303 -23.83 -0.79 6.71
C LEU A 303 -25.26 -0.23 6.59
N ARG A 304 -26.01 -0.16 7.69
CA ARG A 304 -27.47 0.00 7.66
C ARG A 304 -27.99 1.44 7.69
N GLN A 305 -27.15 2.38 8.13
CA GLN A 305 -27.46 3.81 8.01
C GLN A 305 -27.00 4.35 6.65
N ASN A 306 -26.15 3.59 5.96
CA ASN A 306 -25.52 3.93 4.70
C ASN A 306 -26.36 3.45 3.50
N SER A 307 -27.17 4.34 2.94
CA SER A 307 -28.01 4.00 1.77
C SER A 307 -27.17 3.60 0.56
N GLY A 308 -26.02 4.24 0.32
CA GLY A 308 -25.20 3.99 -0.86
C GLY A 308 -24.66 2.56 -0.87
N LEU A 309 -24.14 2.11 0.27
CA LEU A 309 -23.66 0.74 0.44
C LEU A 309 -24.78 -0.29 0.39
N MET A 310 -25.97 0.02 0.94
CA MET A 310 -27.13 -0.87 0.82
C MET A 310 -27.61 -1.01 -0.63
N VAL A 311 -27.63 0.09 -1.40
CA VAL A 311 -27.93 0.07 -2.83
C VAL A 311 -26.94 -0.82 -3.57
N LEU A 312 -25.63 -0.67 -3.33
CA LEU A 312 -24.61 -1.54 -3.92
C LEU A 312 -24.79 -3.00 -3.52
N ARG A 313 -25.08 -3.28 -2.25
CA ARG A 313 -25.32 -4.63 -1.70
C ARG A 313 -26.48 -5.33 -2.41
N TYR A 314 -27.62 -4.64 -2.56
CA TYR A 314 -28.75 -5.17 -3.30
C TYR A 314 -28.44 -5.34 -4.78
N LEU A 315 -27.73 -4.38 -5.38
CA LEU A 315 -27.39 -4.41 -6.80
C LEU A 315 -26.56 -5.65 -7.14
N VAL A 316 -25.47 -5.90 -6.40
CA VAL A 316 -24.64 -7.08 -6.64
C VAL A 316 -25.40 -8.39 -6.41
N GLY A 317 -26.32 -8.42 -5.44
CA GLY A 317 -27.20 -9.56 -5.19
C GLY A 317 -28.18 -9.85 -6.34
N LEU A 318 -28.72 -8.79 -6.97
CA LEU A 318 -29.62 -8.89 -8.13
C LEU A 318 -28.86 -9.34 -9.39
N LEU A 319 -27.62 -8.87 -9.56
CA LEU A 319 -26.78 -9.22 -10.72
C LEU A 319 -26.18 -10.62 -10.65
N GLY A 320 -25.94 -11.15 -9.44
CA GLY A 320 -25.37 -12.49 -9.24
C GLY A 320 -24.04 -12.68 -9.95
N ARG A 321 -24.01 -13.58 -10.95
CA ARG A 321 -22.82 -13.86 -11.80
C ARG A 321 -22.29 -12.65 -12.58
N ASN A 322 -23.12 -11.65 -12.82
CA ASN A 322 -22.74 -10.44 -13.53
C ASN A 322 -22.26 -9.31 -12.59
N ALA A 323 -22.16 -9.57 -11.28
CA ALA A 323 -21.72 -8.57 -10.32
C ALA A 323 -20.25 -8.13 -10.50
N HIS A 324 -19.44 -8.89 -11.25
CA HIS A 324 -18.07 -8.53 -11.63
C HIS A 324 -17.96 -7.14 -12.27
N VAL A 325 -19.00 -6.69 -13.00
CA VAL A 325 -19.07 -5.31 -13.52
C VAL A 325 -19.05 -4.30 -12.38
N ILE A 326 -19.79 -4.54 -11.31
CA ILE A 326 -19.83 -3.66 -10.13
C ILE A 326 -18.52 -3.75 -9.34
N PHE A 327 -17.94 -4.94 -9.18
CA PHE A 327 -16.63 -5.08 -8.53
C PHE A 327 -15.55 -4.29 -9.28
N ASN A 328 -15.58 -4.30 -10.63
CA ASN A 328 -14.65 -3.50 -11.43
C ASN A 328 -14.86 -1.99 -11.24
N ILE A 329 -16.11 -1.54 -11.10
CA ILE A 329 -16.44 -0.13 -10.86
C ILE A 329 -16.02 0.31 -9.45
N VAL A 330 -16.40 -0.47 -8.44
CA VAL A 330 -16.20 -0.17 -7.03
C VAL A 330 -14.71 -0.31 -6.64
N SER A 331 -13.98 -1.23 -7.25
CA SER A 331 -12.52 -1.37 -7.03
C SER A 331 -11.72 -0.12 -7.41
N GLN A 332 -12.25 0.71 -8.32
CA GLN A 332 -11.65 2.01 -8.68
C GLN A 332 -11.80 3.06 -7.57
N MET A 333 -12.71 2.85 -6.61
CA MET A 333 -13.01 3.75 -5.49
C MET A 333 -12.12 3.51 -4.26
N ALA A 334 -11.19 2.55 -4.33
CA ALA A 334 -10.34 2.15 -3.21
C ALA A 334 -11.15 1.76 -1.96
N VAL A 335 -12.25 1.02 -2.16
CA VAL A 335 -13.10 0.61 -1.05
C VAL A 335 -12.38 -0.35 -0.10
N PRO A 336 -12.66 -0.31 1.21
CA PRO A 336 -12.12 -1.29 2.14
C PRO A 336 -12.46 -2.74 1.73
N GLN A 337 -11.52 -3.67 1.92
CA GLN A 337 -11.70 -5.09 1.60
C GLN A 337 -12.96 -5.71 2.24
N ARG A 338 -13.33 -5.28 3.44
CA ARG A 338 -14.57 -5.65 4.12
C ARG A 338 -15.81 -5.47 3.26
N ILE A 339 -15.86 -4.37 2.52
CA ILE A 339 -16.98 -4.03 1.64
C ILE A 339 -17.02 -5.02 0.47
N LEU A 340 -15.87 -5.36 -0.10
CA LEU A 340 -15.80 -6.32 -1.21
C LEU A 340 -16.27 -7.71 -0.77
N PHE A 341 -15.85 -8.18 0.41
CA PHE A 341 -16.32 -9.46 0.94
C PHE A 341 -17.83 -9.46 1.22
N LEU A 342 -18.37 -8.37 1.75
CA LEU A 342 -19.80 -8.20 1.92
C LEU A 342 -20.55 -8.31 0.58
N LEU A 343 -20.08 -7.59 -0.44
CA LEU A 343 -20.66 -7.62 -1.77
C LEU A 343 -20.52 -9.01 -2.43
N LEU A 344 -19.41 -9.71 -2.19
CA LEU A 344 -19.16 -11.06 -2.71
C LEU A 344 -20.09 -12.08 -2.06
N LYS A 345 -20.32 -11.97 -0.75
CA LYS A 345 -21.28 -12.81 -0.01
C LYS A 345 -22.71 -12.65 -0.53
N GLU A 346 -23.12 -11.45 -0.91
CA GLU A 346 -24.47 -11.19 -1.44
C GLU A 346 -24.62 -11.56 -2.92
N SER A 347 -23.62 -11.27 -3.75
CA SER A 347 -23.63 -11.66 -5.17
C SER A 347 -23.43 -13.16 -5.40
N GLY A 348 -22.70 -13.83 -4.51
CA GLY A 348 -22.27 -15.21 -4.66
C GLY A 348 -20.87 -15.34 -5.26
N ILE A 349 -20.20 -16.43 -4.92
CA ILE A 349 -18.81 -16.78 -5.31
C ILE A 349 -18.82 -17.38 -6.73
N TYR A 350 -19.23 -16.58 -7.72
CA TYR A 350 -19.12 -16.94 -9.13
C TYR A 350 -17.73 -16.59 -9.67
N GLN A 351 -17.24 -17.36 -10.65
CA GLN A 351 -15.92 -17.23 -11.25
C GLN A 351 -15.48 -15.78 -11.51
N MET A 352 -16.25 -15.03 -12.31
CA MET A 352 -15.88 -13.66 -12.68
C MET A 352 -15.88 -12.69 -11.48
N ASN A 353 -16.74 -12.93 -10.48
CA ASN A 353 -16.77 -12.10 -9.27
C ASN A 353 -15.51 -12.34 -8.42
N VAL A 354 -15.10 -13.61 -8.27
CA VAL A 354 -13.89 -14.01 -7.53
C VAL A 354 -12.65 -13.41 -8.19
N LEU A 355 -12.52 -13.54 -9.51
CA LEU A 355 -11.39 -12.98 -10.25
C LEU A 355 -11.25 -11.47 -10.05
N GLU A 356 -12.35 -10.73 -10.10
CA GLU A 356 -12.32 -9.26 -9.92
C GLU A 356 -11.98 -8.86 -8.47
N VAL A 357 -12.47 -9.61 -7.48
CA VAL A 357 -12.10 -9.41 -6.06
C VAL A 357 -10.62 -9.75 -5.84
N CYS A 358 -10.13 -10.88 -6.34
CA CYS A 358 -8.72 -11.27 -6.27
C CYS A 358 -7.81 -10.21 -6.88
N LYS A 359 -8.17 -9.68 -8.06
CA LYS A 359 -7.44 -8.60 -8.73
C LYS A 359 -7.33 -7.33 -7.87
N HIS A 360 -8.36 -7.01 -7.10
CA HIS A 360 -8.35 -5.83 -6.24
C HIS A 360 -7.56 -6.03 -4.95
N VAL A 361 -7.68 -7.20 -4.31
CA VAL A 361 -6.98 -7.48 -3.04
C VAL A 361 -5.53 -7.92 -3.24
N SER A 362 -5.16 -8.34 -4.46
CA SER A 362 -3.80 -8.73 -4.80
C SER A 362 -2.88 -7.51 -4.80
N ASN A 363 -1.80 -7.60 -4.02
CA ASN A 363 -0.64 -6.72 -4.16
C ASN A 363 0.37 -7.36 -5.12
N ARG A 364 1.43 -6.61 -5.48
CA ARG A 364 2.46 -7.09 -6.42
C ARG A 364 3.31 -8.27 -5.89
N GLU A 365 3.33 -8.55 -4.58
CA GLU A 365 4.13 -9.64 -4.01
C GLU A 365 3.32 -10.56 -3.08
N HIS A 366 2.72 -10.03 -2.02
CA HIS A 366 1.91 -10.80 -1.06
C HIS A 366 0.63 -10.06 -0.63
N VAL A 367 -0.47 -10.80 -0.51
CA VAL A 367 -1.68 -10.35 0.19
C VAL A 367 -1.51 -10.60 1.68
N VAL A 368 -1.65 -9.55 2.49
CA VAL A 368 -1.50 -9.63 3.95
C VAL A 368 -2.84 -9.93 4.60
N ILE A 369 -2.93 -11.02 5.36
CA ILE A 369 -4.14 -11.49 6.04
C ILE A 369 -3.87 -11.59 7.54
N GLN A 370 -4.67 -10.89 8.34
CA GLN A 370 -4.62 -10.95 9.81
C GLN A 370 -5.62 -11.98 10.34
N THR A 371 -5.17 -12.95 11.16
CA THR A 371 -6.07 -14.01 11.66
C THR A 371 -7.04 -13.57 12.74
N ASN A 372 -6.79 -12.44 13.41
CA ASN A 372 -7.75 -11.83 14.33
C ASN A 372 -8.83 -11.00 13.61
N SER A 373 -8.74 -10.82 12.28
CA SER A 373 -9.72 -10.08 11.50
C SER A 373 -11.10 -10.73 11.55
N GLY A 374 -12.15 -9.89 11.57
CA GLY A 374 -13.53 -10.33 11.38
C GLY A 374 -13.80 -10.92 9.99
N GLU A 375 -12.88 -10.75 9.04
CA GLU A 375 -12.98 -11.17 7.64
C GLU A 375 -12.32 -12.53 7.38
N LEU A 376 -11.74 -13.19 8.40
CA LEU A 376 -10.97 -14.42 8.21
C LEU A 376 -11.78 -15.53 7.53
N GLU A 377 -13.07 -15.65 7.86
CA GLU A 377 -13.96 -16.60 7.18
C GLU A 377 -14.20 -16.24 5.71
N ASP A 378 -14.24 -14.95 5.37
CA ASP A 378 -14.42 -14.50 4.00
C ASP A 378 -13.16 -14.77 3.17
N TRP A 379 -11.97 -14.60 3.78
CA TRP A 379 -10.71 -15.08 3.20
C TRP A 379 -10.71 -16.59 2.99
N ALA A 380 -11.16 -17.37 3.99
CA ALA A 380 -11.25 -18.82 3.87
C ALA A 380 -12.18 -19.24 2.71
N ARG A 381 -13.32 -18.55 2.54
CA ARG A 381 -14.24 -18.78 1.42
C ARG A 381 -13.62 -18.41 0.07
N LEU A 382 -12.87 -17.31 0.01
CA LEU A 382 -12.17 -16.88 -1.20
C LEU A 382 -11.10 -17.91 -1.61
N LEU A 383 -10.28 -18.36 -0.66
CA LEU A 383 -9.22 -19.35 -0.90
C LEU A 383 -9.77 -20.72 -1.31
N TYR A 384 -10.90 -21.12 -0.75
CA TYR A 384 -11.58 -22.37 -1.10
C TYR A 384 -12.15 -22.37 -2.53
N SER A 385 -12.37 -21.19 -3.11
CA SER A 385 -12.87 -21.08 -4.48
C SER A 385 -11.84 -21.61 -5.49
N PRO A 386 -12.23 -22.46 -6.45
CA PRO A 386 -11.33 -22.92 -7.51
C PRO A 386 -10.88 -21.78 -8.44
N ASP A 387 -11.63 -20.68 -8.46
CA ASP A 387 -11.35 -19.49 -9.27
C ASP A 387 -10.45 -18.47 -8.54
N CYS A 388 -9.96 -18.79 -7.34
CA CYS A 388 -9.00 -17.94 -6.63
C CYS A 388 -7.72 -17.78 -7.47
N SER A 389 -7.26 -16.54 -7.65
CA SER A 389 -6.06 -16.23 -8.44
C SER A 389 -4.93 -15.63 -7.62
N LEU A 390 -4.96 -15.78 -6.29
CA LEU A 390 -3.90 -15.27 -5.41
C LEU A 390 -2.70 -16.21 -5.47
N GLU A 391 -1.51 -15.66 -5.74
CA GLU A 391 -0.26 -16.43 -5.81
C GLU A 391 0.58 -16.35 -4.52
N GLY A 392 0.58 -15.20 -3.85
CA GLY A 392 1.36 -14.92 -2.65
C GLY A 392 0.49 -14.46 -1.47
N VAL A 393 0.62 -15.11 -0.31
CA VAL A 393 -0.12 -14.77 0.92
C VAL A 393 0.85 -14.63 2.10
N GLU A 394 0.73 -13.54 2.85
CA GLU A 394 1.34 -13.36 4.17
C GLU A 394 0.25 -13.45 5.24
N VAL A 395 0.38 -14.39 6.18
CA VAL A 395 -0.56 -14.59 7.28
C VAL A 395 0.07 -14.08 8.57
N LEU A 396 -0.52 -13.04 9.13
CA LEU A 396 -0.18 -12.51 10.44
C LEU A 396 -1.00 -13.28 11.48
N LEU A 397 -0.34 -14.22 12.15
CA LEU A 397 -0.90 -15.15 13.12
C LEU A 397 -1.03 -14.51 14.50
N ASP A 398 -2.26 -14.44 14.97
CA ASP A 398 -2.65 -14.21 16.36
C ASP A 398 -3.20 -15.52 16.96
N PHE A 399 -2.96 -15.75 18.26
CA PHE A 399 -3.28 -17.02 18.94
C PHE A 399 -4.45 -16.95 19.93
N ASP A 400 -5.33 -15.94 19.84
CA ASP A 400 -6.51 -15.84 20.70
C ASP A 400 -7.39 -17.11 20.62
N GLY A 401 -7.67 -17.71 21.78
CA GLY A 401 -8.47 -18.93 21.92
C GLY A 401 -9.90 -18.79 21.39
N SER A 402 -10.46 -17.57 21.34
CA SER A 402 -11.80 -17.31 20.81
C SER A 402 -11.95 -17.56 19.30
N SER A 403 -10.84 -17.68 18.58
CA SER A 403 -10.78 -17.69 17.11
C SER A 403 -10.38 -19.03 16.50
N ARG A 404 -10.20 -20.07 17.33
CA ARG A 404 -9.69 -21.39 16.92
C ARG A 404 -10.42 -22.00 15.72
N ASP A 405 -11.74 -22.10 15.77
CA ASP A 405 -12.52 -22.73 14.69
C ASP A 405 -12.39 -21.96 13.37
N ARG A 406 -12.25 -20.62 13.45
CA ARG A 406 -12.05 -19.75 12.27
C ARG A 406 -10.67 -19.97 11.66
N HIS A 407 -9.64 -20.17 12.48
CA HIS A 407 -8.30 -20.51 11.99
C HIS A 407 -8.26 -21.89 11.33
N GLU A 408 -8.84 -22.90 11.96
CA GLU A 408 -8.89 -24.27 11.42
C GLU A 408 -9.59 -24.30 10.06
N SER A 409 -10.72 -23.59 9.92
CA SER A 409 -11.42 -23.41 8.64
C SER A 409 -10.54 -22.72 7.59
N PHE A 410 -9.86 -21.64 7.96
CA PHE A 410 -8.97 -20.90 7.06
C PHE A 410 -7.79 -21.74 6.54
N PHE A 411 -7.07 -22.43 7.43
CA PHE A 411 -5.94 -23.27 7.03
C PHE A 411 -6.37 -24.53 6.26
N THR A 412 -7.59 -25.03 6.51
CA THR A 412 -8.20 -26.07 5.68
C THR A 412 -8.45 -25.56 4.26
N SER A 413 -9.04 -24.38 4.10
CA SER A 413 -9.18 -23.77 2.76
C SER A 413 -7.84 -23.52 2.08
N MET A 414 -6.83 -23.09 2.83
CA MET A 414 -5.49 -22.84 2.32
C MET A 414 -4.81 -24.11 1.80
N SER A 415 -5.02 -25.27 2.44
CA SER A 415 -4.41 -26.53 2.02
C SER A 415 -4.99 -27.08 0.72
N PHE A 416 -6.30 -26.89 0.49
CA PHE A 416 -6.97 -27.29 -0.77
C PHE A 416 -6.74 -26.32 -1.93
N ASN A 417 -6.36 -25.08 -1.65
CA ASN A 417 -6.15 -24.08 -2.69
C ASN A 417 -4.95 -24.44 -3.60
N GLU A 418 -5.12 -24.31 -4.92
CA GLU A 418 -4.05 -24.59 -5.90
C GLU A 418 -3.35 -23.34 -6.46
N SER A 419 -3.88 -22.15 -6.20
CA SER A 419 -3.37 -20.88 -6.77
C SER A 419 -2.19 -20.32 -5.98
N VAL A 420 -2.23 -20.43 -4.64
CA VAL A 420 -1.23 -19.88 -3.74
C VAL A 420 0.02 -20.76 -3.77
N LYS A 421 1.12 -20.18 -4.25
CA LYS A 421 2.43 -20.81 -4.42
C LYS A 421 3.47 -20.28 -3.43
N SER A 422 3.26 -19.09 -2.88
CA SER A 422 4.15 -18.46 -1.93
C SER A 422 3.40 -18.13 -0.63
N VAL A 423 3.84 -18.69 0.49
CA VAL A 423 3.21 -18.46 1.80
C VAL A 423 4.26 -17.97 2.80
N LYS A 424 3.97 -16.85 3.45
CA LYS A 424 4.70 -16.33 4.60
C LYS A 424 3.82 -16.39 5.84
N LEU A 425 4.28 -17.05 6.90
CA LEU A 425 3.62 -17.07 8.21
C LEU A 425 4.43 -16.19 9.16
N THR A 426 3.80 -15.17 9.72
CA THR A 426 4.43 -14.27 10.70
C THR A 426 3.67 -14.38 12.01
N CYS A 427 4.35 -14.76 13.09
CA CYS A 427 3.76 -14.79 14.42
C CYS A 427 4.63 -14.09 15.47
N VAL A 428 3.97 -13.49 16.46
CA VAL A 428 4.63 -12.92 17.64
C VAL A 428 4.34 -13.81 18.84
N VAL A 429 5.39 -14.24 19.53
CA VAL A 429 5.34 -15.12 20.70
C VAL A 429 5.50 -14.27 21.96
N GLY A 430 4.50 -14.31 22.85
CA GLY A 430 4.48 -13.63 24.14
C GLY A 430 4.51 -14.61 25.32
N GLY A 431 4.43 -14.10 26.56
CA GLY A 431 4.57 -14.91 27.78
C GLY A 431 3.55 -16.03 27.98
N ASP A 432 2.37 -15.93 27.37
CA ASP A 432 1.30 -16.95 27.48
C ASP A 432 1.36 -18.02 26.36
N PHE A 433 2.42 -18.05 25.54
CA PHE A 433 2.54 -19.00 24.43
C PHE A 433 2.98 -20.38 24.93
N GLY A 434 2.04 -21.33 25.00
CA GLY A 434 2.26 -22.66 25.56
C GLY A 434 2.14 -23.80 24.54
N ARG A 435 2.00 -25.03 25.06
CA ARG A 435 1.91 -26.26 24.25
C ARG A 435 0.71 -26.27 23.29
N SER A 436 -0.40 -25.65 23.68
CA SER A 436 -1.62 -25.57 22.86
C SER A 436 -1.38 -24.73 21.60
N GLU A 437 -0.74 -23.57 21.76
CA GLU A 437 -0.40 -22.65 20.68
C GLU A 437 0.62 -23.27 19.73
N VAL A 438 1.65 -23.94 20.26
CA VAL A 438 2.62 -24.71 19.45
C VAL A 438 1.92 -25.80 18.65
N THR A 439 1.01 -26.56 19.25
CA THR A 439 0.26 -27.61 18.56
C THR A 439 -0.59 -27.03 17.41
N ARG A 440 -1.20 -25.87 17.63
CA ARG A 440 -1.93 -25.13 16.58
C ARG A 440 -0.98 -24.69 15.47
N LEU A 441 0.16 -24.09 15.79
CA LEU A 441 1.16 -23.67 14.81
C LEU A 441 1.66 -24.85 13.97
N VAL A 442 1.95 -26.00 14.59
CA VAL A 442 2.31 -27.24 13.90
C VAL A 442 1.24 -27.64 12.89
N SER A 443 -0.05 -27.57 13.27
CA SER A 443 -1.15 -27.90 12.37
C SER A 443 -1.24 -26.94 11.17
N TYR A 444 -1.00 -25.64 11.39
CA TYR A 444 -1.05 -24.62 10.34
C TYR A 444 0.12 -24.75 9.38
N VAL A 445 1.34 -24.94 9.88
CA VAL A 445 2.53 -25.17 9.05
C VAL A 445 2.35 -26.45 8.22
N ARG A 446 1.79 -27.52 8.81
CA ARG A 446 1.49 -28.77 8.08
C ARG A 446 0.46 -28.55 6.97
N ALA A 447 -0.59 -27.77 7.22
CA ALA A 447 -1.59 -27.43 6.22
C ALA A 447 -0.99 -26.65 5.03
N VAL A 448 0.03 -25.84 5.27
CA VAL A 448 0.75 -25.12 4.21
C VAL A 448 1.71 -26.05 3.45
N LEU A 449 2.56 -26.80 4.15
CA LEU A 449 3.58 -27.65 3.53
C LEU A 449 3.01 -28.84 2.74
N THR A 450 1.76 -29.22 2.99
CA THR A 450 1.06 -30.26 2.23
C THR A 450 0.54 -29.79 0.86
N LYS A 451 0.67 -28.50 0.55
CA LYS A 451 0.24 -27.94 -0.74
C LYS A 451 1.13 -28.42 -1.88
N ARG A 452 0.52 -29.04 -2.89
CA ARG A 452 1.22 -29.63 -4.06
C ARG A 452 2.01 -28.64 -4.91
N ARG A 453 1.55 -27.38 -5.00
CA ARG A 453 2.15 -26.31 -5.83
C ARG A 453 2.87 -25.25 -5.01
N LEU A 454 3.24 -25.56 -3.77
CA LEU A 454 3.99 -24.63 -2.93
C LEU A 454 5.42 -24.50 -3.46
N GLU A 455 5.77 -23.31 -3.94
CA GLU A 455 7.11 -22.99 -4.47
C GLU A 455 7.98 -22.30 -3.42
N SER A 456 7.37 -21.53 -2.52
CA SER A 456 8.05 -20.76 -1.48
C SER A 456 7.31 -20.83 -0.14
N PHE A 457 8.03 -21.18 0.92
CA PHE A 457 7.54 -21.18 2.29
C PHE A 457 8.45 -20.36 3.20
N GLU A 458 7.86 -19.44 3.95
CA GLU A 458 8.54 -18.62 4.94
C GLU A 458 7.78 -18.67 6.26
N ILE A 459 8.51 -18.87 7.36
CA ILE A 459 7.99 -18.71 8.71
C ILE A 459 8.90 -17.76 9.48
N GLN A 460 8.30 -16.74 10.09
CA GLN A 460 8.94 -15.74 10.92
C GLN A 460 8.29 -15.74 12.29
N VAL A 461 9.09 -16.06 13.31
CA VAL A 461 8.66 -16.07 14.71
C VAL A 461 9.45 -15.03 15.50
N THR A 462 8.77 -14.02 16.00
CA THR A 462 9.39 -12.97 16.83
C THR A 462 9.04 -13.20 18.29
N SER A 463 10.03 -13.44 19.15
CA SER A 463 9.82 -13.53 20.61
C SER A 463 9.85 -12.15 21.26
N VAL A 464 8.92 -11.89 22.18
CA VAL A 464 8.92 -10.72 23.06
C VAL A 464 9.60 -11.03 24.42
N VAL A 465 9.84 -12.30 24.72
CA VAL A 465 10.41 -12.78 25.99
C VAL A 465 11.84 -13.29 25.77
N GLU A 466 12.74 -13.02 26.70
CA GLU A 466 14.14 -13.48 26.67
C GLU A 466 14.32 -15.01 26.91
N GLU A 467 13.24 -15.74 27.19
CA GLU A 467 13.28 -17.19 27.44
C GLU A 467 13.46 -18.01 26.15
N ALA A 468 14.10 -19.18 26.28
CA ALA A 468 14.57 -20.05 25.20
C ALA A 468 13.45 -20.57 24.27
N THR A 469 13.06 -19.74 23.29
CA THR A 469 11.99 -20.08 22.34
C THR A 469 12.32 -21.25 21.43
N ALA A 470 13.61 -21.52 21.18
CA ALA A 470 14.07 -22.67 20.41
C ALA A 470 13.53 -24.02 20.94
N ALA A 471 13.48 -24.19 22.27
CA ALA A 471 12.96 -25.41 22.88
C ALA A 471 11.43 -25.53 22.72
N VAL A 472 10.71 -24.41 22.83
CA VAL A 472 9.26 -24.35 22.67
C VAL A 472 8.85 -24.65 21.23
N LEU A 473 9.65 -24.20 20.26
CA LEU A 473 9.40 -24.36 18.83
C LEU A 473 9.92 -25.67 18.23
N SER A 474 10.60 -26.53 19.02
CA SER A 474 11.10 -27.84 18.55
C SER A 474 10.06 -28.67 17.79
N PRO A 475 8.79 -28.79 18.25
CA PRO A 475 7.78 -29.55 17.53
C PRO A 475 7.45 -29.00 16.12
N VAL A 476 7.64 -27.69 15.91
CA VAL A 476 7.45 -27.06 14.59
C VAL A 476 8.58 -27.47 13.65
N VAL A 477 9.82 -27.43 14.12
CA VAL A 477 11.01 -27.82 13.34
C VAL A 477 10.99 -29.31 13.02
N GLU A 478 10.69 -30.16 14.00
CA GLU A 478 10.53 -31.60 13.82
C GLU A 478 9.48 -31.90 12.74
N MET A 479 8.33 -31.24 12.80
CA MET A 479 7.29 -31.44 11.78
C MET A 479 7.72 -30.97 10.39
N ILE A 480 8.45 -29.86 10.26
CA ILE A 480 9.03 -29.43 8.98
C ILE A 480 9.99 -30.51 8.45
N CYS A 481 10.86 -31.03 9.31
CA CYS A 481 11.81 -32.09 8.96
C CYS A 481 11.10 -33.38 8.51
N ASP A 482 10.01 -33.76 9.16
CA ASP A 482 9.24 -34.96 8.82
C ASP A 482 8.43 -34.81 7.52
N THR A 483 8.05 -33.59 7.15
CA THR A 483 7.16 -33.34 6.00
C THR A 483 7.87 -33.01 4.69
N LEU A 484 9.04 -32.37 4.76
CA LEU A 484 9.81 -31.94 3.59
C LEU A 484 10.15 -33.06 2.59
N PRO A 485 10.57 -34.28 3.02
CA PRO A 485 10.93 -35.34 2.07
C PRO A 485 9.79 -35.80 1.15
N ASP A 486 8.56 -35.83 1.66
CA ASP A 486 7.45 -36.56 1.03
C ASP A 486 6.32 -35.66 0.48
N LEU A 487 6.08 -34.48 1.06
CA LEU A 487 4.82 -33.75 0.84
C LEU A 487 4.97 -32.41 0.10
N ALA A 488 6.19 -31.89 -0.04
CA ALA A 488 6.45 -30.57 -0.62
C ALA A 488 7.30 -30.62 -1.92
N PRO A 489 6.96 -31.44 -2.93
CA PRO A 489 7.86 -31.72 -4.06
C PRO A 489 8.15 -30.51 -4.97
N ALA A 490 7.30 -29.47 -4.93
CA ALA A 490 7.47 -28.24 -5.69
C ALA A 490 8.27 -27.16 -4.92
N LEU A 491 8.58 -27.38 -3.65
CA LEU A 491 9.17 -26.36 -2.78
C LEU A 491 10.61 -26.05 -3.20
N ASN A 492 10.83 -24.84 -3.69
CA ASN A 492 12.14 -24.38 -4.13
C ASN A 492 12.82 -23.48 -3.08
N LYS A 493 12.01 -22.67 -2.38
CA LYS A 493 12.48 -21.70 -1.38
C LYS A 493 11.94 -22.01 0.01
N LEU A 494 12.84 -22.18 0.97
CA LEU A 494 12.55 -22.37 2.39
C LEU A 494 13.22 -21.27 3.21
N VAL A 495 12.43 -20.55 4.01
CA VAL A 495 12.89 -19.51 4.92
C VAL A 495 12.42 -19.81 6.33
N LEU A 496 13.36 -20.04 7.25
CA LEU A 496 13.08 -20.31 8.65
C LEU A 496 13.70 -19.21 9.51
N ALA A 497 12.93 -18.16 9.78
CA ALA A 497 13.31 -17.06 10.66
C ALA A 497 12.76 -17.31 12.08
N LEU A 498 13.31 -18.32 12.75
CA LEU A 498 13.04 -18.66 14.14
C LEU A 498 14.36 -19.01 14.86
N GLU A 499 14.36 -18.99 16.19
CA GLU A 499 15.52 -19.41 16.98
C GLU A 499 15.73 -20.92 16.81
N LEU A 500 16.86 -21.30 16.21
CA LEU A 500 17.26 -22.69 15.99
C LEU A 500 18.51 -23.02 16.81
N ASP A 501 18.47 -24.13 17.54
CA ASP A 501 19.64 -24.68 18.23
C ASP A 501 20.54 -25.53 17.30
N ALA A 502 21.65 -26.02 17.83
CA ALA A 502 22.63 -26.83 17.08
C ALA A 502 22.02 -28.11 16.52
N ASP A 503 21.24 -28.83 17.32
CA ASP A 503 20.71 -30.15 16.98
C ASP A 503 19.61 -30.02 15.93
N GLN A 504 18.76 -29.00 16.04
CA GLN A 504 17.73 -28.64 15.07
C GLN A 504 18.33 -28.29 13.70
N VAL A 505 19.41 -27.51 13.66
CA VAL A 505 20.10 -27.18 12.40
C VAL A 505 20.73 -28.42 11.78
N VAL A 506 21.35 -29.30 12.58
CA VAL A 506 21.94 -30.56 12.10
C VAL A 506 20.85 -31.47 11.51
N GLN A 507 19.74 -31.65 12.21
CA GLN A 507 18.60 -32.44 11.74
C GLN A 507 18.03 -31.88 10.42
N LEU A 508 17.78 -30.57 10.38
CA LEU A 508 17.27 -29.89 9.19
C LEU A 508 18.19 -30.06 7.99
N CYS A 509 19.50 -29.86 8.17
CA CYS A 509 20.48 -30.04 7.09
C CYS A 509 20.49 -31.49 6.57
N GLY A 510 20.41 -32.48 7.48
CA GLY A 510 20.34 -33.90 7.10
C GLY A 510 19.10 -34.24 6.26
N VAL A 511 17.94 -33.67 6.61
CA VAL A 511 16.70 -33.81 5.82
C VAL A 511 16.83 -33.10 4.47
N LEU A 512 17.40 -31.90 4.44
CA LEU A 512 17.58 -31.13 3.21
C LEU A 512 18.49 -31.85 2.20
N GLU A 513 19.47 -32.65 2.65
CA GLU A 513 20.25 -33.52 1.75
C GLU A 513 19.35 -34.50 0.96
N MET A 514 18.24 -34.95 1.54
CA MET A 514 17.25 -35.82 0.88
C MET A 514 16.23 -35.04 0.05
N ALA A 515 16.21 -33.71 0.14
CA ALA A 515 15.29 -32.81 -0.56
C ALA A 515 16.02 -31.89 -1.57
N PRO A 516 16.58 -32.42 -2.68
CA PRO A 516 17.40 -31.64 -3.63
C PRO A 516 16.60 -30.63 -4.47
N HIS A 517 15.28 -30.60 -4.33
CA HIS A 517 14.39 -29.64 -4.98
C HIS A 517 14.42 -28.27 -4.27
N VAL A 518 14.76 -28.22 -2.97
CA VAL A 518 14.94 -26.97 -2.22
C VAL A 518 16.31 -26.37 -2.57
N ARG A 519 16.33 -25.32 -3.40
CA ARG A 519 17.58 -24.67 -3.87
C ARG A 519 17.85 -23.32 -3.20
N VAL A 520 16.86 -22.74 -2.53
CA VAL A 520 16.99 -21.46 -1.83
C VAL A 520 16.70 -21.69 -0.35
N LEU A 521 17.72 -21.51 0.49
CA LEU A 521 17.63 -21.72 1.93
C LEU A 521 17.99 -20.44 2.69
N HIS A 522 17.07 -19.94 3.50
CA HIS A 522 17.32 -18.81 4.39
C HIS A 522 17.17 -19.22 5.84
N LEU A 523 18.25 -19.08 6.59
CA LEU A 523 18.34 -19.31 8.03
C LEU A 523 18.93 -18.04 8.68
N PRO A 524 18.15 -16.95 8.79
CA PRO A 524 18.64 -15.74 9.45
C PRO A 524 18.78 -15.97 10.97
N HIS A 525 19.64 -15.17 11.61
CA HIS A 525 19.84 -15.15 13.06
C HIS A 525 20.29 -16.48 13.68
N LEU A 526 21.07 -17.30 12.95
CA LEU A 526 21.58 -18.55 13.51
C LEU A 526 22.55 -18.29 14.67
N ALA A 527 22.25 -18.91 15.81
CA ALA A 527 23.08 -18.95 17.01
C ALA A 527 23.40 -20.40 17.44
N CYS A 528 23.59 -21.29 16.46
CA CYS A 528 23.64 -22.75 16.62
C CYS A 528 25.04 -23.34 16.94
N GLY A 529 26.02 -22.48 17.25
CA GLY A 529 27.40 -22.91 17.52
C GLY A 529 28.10 -23.59 16.34
N LEU A 530 29.25 -24.22 16.61
CA LEU A 530 30.11 -24.82 15.58
C LEU A 530 29.47 -26.03 14.89
N ALA A 531 28.70 -26.85 15.61
CA ALA A 531 28.09 -28.06 15.06
C ALA A 531 27.04 -27.73 13.99
N GLY A 532 26.15 -26.75 14.25
CA GLY A 532 25.17 -26.30 13.27
C GLY A 532 25.81 -25.65 12.05
N LEU A 533 26.81 -24.78 12.23
CA LEU A 533 27.52 -24.14 11.11
C LEU A 533 28.29 -25.15 10.25
N ARG A 534 28.85 -26.22 10.85
CA ARG A 534 29.43 -27.34 10.11
C ARG A 534 28.39 -28.11 9.30
N ALA A 535 27.20 -28.33 9.84
CA ALA A 535 26.12 -28.99 9.10
C ALA A 535 25.70 -28.16 7.88
N VAL A 536 25.58 -26.83 8.03
CA VAL A 536 25.34 -25.91 6.90
C VAL A 536 26.47 -25.97 5.89
N ALA A 537 27.74 -26.01 6.32
CA ALA A 537 28.89 -26.16 5.42
C ALA A 537 28.83 -27.48 4.62
N GLN A 538 28.51 -28.60 5.27
CA GLN A 538 28.32 -29.90 4.59
C GLN A 538 27.18 -29.84 3.56
N LEU A 539 26.08 -29.18 3.91
CA LEU A 539 24.96 -28.99 3.00
C LEU A 539 25.38 -28.18 1.76
N VAL A 540 26.18 -27.12 1.92
CA VAL A 540 26.74 -26.33 0.80
C VAL A 540 27.60 -27.17 -0.14
N GLU A 541 28.32 -28.18 0.37
CA GLU A 541 29.17 -29.05 -0.44
C GLU A 541 28.40 -30.15 -1.17
N ARG A 542 27.30 -30.65 -0.59
CA ARG A 542 26.61 -31.88 -1.00
C ARG A 542 25.27 -31.65 -1.70
N ASN A 543 24.58 -30.57 -1.38
CA ASN A 543 23.25 -30.26 -1.92
C ASN A 543 23.35 -29.25 -3.08
N PRO A 544 22.49 -29.34 -4.12
CA PRO A 544 22.43 -28.37 -5.22
C PRO A 544 21.84 -27.00 -4.82
N LEU A 545 22.18 -26.47 -3.64
CA LEU A 545 21.78 -25.15 -3.20
C LEU A 545 22.32 -24.08 -4.16
N VAL A 546 21.44 -23.16 -4.55
CA VAL A 546 21.76 -22.01 -5.41
C VAL A 546 21.86 -20.73 -4.58
N SER A 547 21.10 -20.61 -3.50
CA SER A 547 21.08 -19.41 -2.64
C SER A 547 21.06 -19.78 -1.17
N LEU A 548 21.93 -19.14 -0.39
CA LEU A 548 22.03 -19.28 1.06
C LEU A 548 21.97 -17.90 1.72
N ASN A 549 21.09 -17.75 2.69
CA ASN A 549 21.00 -16.54 3.51
C ASN A 549 21.19 -16.87 4.98
N LEU A 550 22.21 -16.27 5.59
CA LEU A 550 22.59 -16.43 6.99
C LEU A 550 22.55 -15.07 7.73
N ALA A 551 21.81 -14.09 7.22
CA ALA A 551 21.82 -12.74 7.76
C ALA A 551 21.56 -12.70 9.28
N GLY A 552 22.34 -11.92 10.02
CA GLY A 552 22.23 -11.79 11.47
C GLY A 552 22.79 -12.94 12.30
N SER A 553 23.47 -13.90 11.67
CA SER A 553 24.04 -15.07 12.37
C SER A 553 25.31 -14.75 13.14
N LEU A 554 25.59 -15.55 14.19
CA LEU A 554 26.70 -15.34 15.11
C LEU A 554 27.89 -16.27 14.82
N SER A 555 29.10 -15.74 14.87
CA SER A 555 30.34 -16.54 14.77
C SER A 555 30.57 -17.24 16.11
N SER A 556 30.65 -18.57 16.10
CA SER A 556 30.94 -19.35 17.31
C SER A 556 32.37 -19.07 17.77
N GLY A 557 32.53 -18.12 18.70
CA GLY A 557 33.83 -17.65 19.18
C GLY A 557 33.77 -16.45 20.14
N THR A 558 32.63 -15.76 20.24
CA THR A 558 32.37 -14.80 21.33
C THR A 558 31.61 -15.51 22.46
N PRO A 559 32.11 -15.48 23.72
CA PRO A 559 31.35 -15.99 24.86
C PRO A 559 29.98 -15.31 24.92
N VAL A 560 28.95 -16.08 25.25
CA VAL A 560 27.56 -15.59 25.41
C VAL A 560 27.39 -14.68 26.65
N ASP A 561 28.41 -14.55 27.50
CA ASP A 561 28.40 -13.71 28.69
C ASP A 561 29.02 -12.34 28.45
N GLU A 562 28.36 -11.47 27.69
CA GLU A 562 28.52 -10.01 27.77
C GLU A 562 27.33 -9.28 27.12
N ARG A 563 26.11 -9.64 27.53
CA ARG A 563 24.93 -8.76 27.41
C ARG A 563 24.71 -8.06 28.75
N ALA A 564 25.41 -6.96 28.98
CA ALA A 564 24.99 -5.96 29.94
C ALA A 564 24.33 -4.79 29.19
N THR A 565 23.00 -4.76 29.25
CA THR A 565 22.12 -3.59 29.21
C THR A 565 22.79 -2.24 28.84
N GLY A 566 22.67 -1.85 27.57
CA GLY A 566 22.94 -0.48 27.13
C GLY A 566 21.73 0.42 27.28
N THR A 567 21.36 0.78 28.51
CA THR A 567 20.56 2.00 28.76
C THR A 567 21.52 3.14 29.07
N GLY A 568 21.40 4.23 28.32
CA GLY A 568 22.27 5.40 28.44
C GLY A 568 22.26 6.00 29.84
N ALA A 569 23.46 6.25 30.36
CA ALA A 569 23.70 7.29 31.35
C ALA A 569 25.14 7.78 31.20
N SER A 570 25.25 9.07 30.92
CA SER A 570 26.46 9.87 30.96
C SER A 570 27.05 9.96 32.38
N THR A 571 28.35 10.31 32.43
CA THR A 571 29.16 10.90 33.53
C THR A 571 30.08 9.95 34.31
N PRO A 572 31.14 10.46 35.00
CA PRO A 572 32.29 11.16 34.46
C PRO A 572 33.63 10.55 34.96
N SER A 573 34.75 11.05 34.42
CA SER A 573 36.13 10.72 34.82
C SER A 573 36.39 10.88 36.33
N PRO A 574 37.26 10.07 36.96
CA PRO A 574 37.91 10.46 38.21
C PRO A 574 39.39 10.81 38.02
N THR A 575 39.79 11.78 38.83
CA THR A 575 41.06 12.47 38.98
C THR A 575 42.09 11.68 39.79
N HIS A 576 43.35 12.14 39.68
CA HIS A 576 44.53 11.86 40.50
C HIS A 576 44.27 11.74 42.02
N GLU A 577 45.02 10.86 42.70
CA GLU A 577 45.93 11.20 43.82
C GLU A 577 46.77 9.99 44.33
N ASP A 578 48.09 10.24 44.42
CA ASP A 578 49.12 9.83 45.39
C ASP A 578 49.60 8.38 45.70
N ALA A 579 50.94 8.36 45.90
CA ALA A 579 51.97 7.32 46.07
C ALA A 579 51.91 6.52 47.42
N PRO A 580 52.89 5.64 47.83
CA PRO A 580 54.23 5.36 47.29
C PRO A 580 54.74 3.88 47.27
N THR A 581 55.80 3.65 46.49
CA THR A 581 56.71 2.47 46.46
C THR A 581 57.57 2.32 47.72
N PRO A 582 58.04 1.10 48.09
CA PRO A 582 59.46 0.70 47.84
C PRO A 582 59.67 -0.86 47.73
N PRO A 583 60.90 -1.44 47.72
CA PRO A 583 61.94 -1.30 46.71
C PRO A 583 62.47 -2.65 46.14
N SER A 584 63.11 -2.56 44.96
CA SER A 584 64.19 -3.37 44.38
C SER A 584 64.63 -4.72 44.99
N GLN A 585 64.67 -5.76 44.16
CA GLN A 585 65.78 -6.72 44.13
C GLN A 585 66.16 -7.10 42.69
N LEU A 586 67.43 -6.87 42.36
CA LEU A 586 68.12 -7.36 41.16
C LEU A 586 68.47 -8.84 41.33
N SER A 587 68.29 -9.65 40.28
CA SER A 587 69.24 -10.72 39.93
C SER A 587 69.21 -11.08 38.44
N SER A 588 70.33 -10.76 37.79
CA SER A 588 71.05 -11.48 36.73
C SER A 588 70.29 -12.36 35.71
N THR A 589 70.20 -11.81 34.49
CA THR A 589 70.72 -12.38 33.22
C THR A 589 70.65 -13.90 32.98
N GLN A 590 69.83 -14.30 32.00
CA GLN A 590 70.28 -15.14 30.87
C GLN A 590 69.59 -14.71 29.57
N GLN A 591 70.39 -14.68 28.51
CA GLN A 591 70.11 -14.12 27.19
C GLN A 591 69.21 -15.03 26.35
N SER A 592 68.21 -14.44 25.69
CA SER A 592 67.85 -14.83 24.33
C SER A 592 67.51 -13.58 23.53
N GLN A 593 68.43 -13.20 22.65
CA GLN A 593 68.27 -12.10 21.71
C GLN A 593 67.13 -12.40 20.72
N THR A 594 66.13 -11.53 20.65
CA THR A 594 65.30 -11.36 19.45
C THR A 594 65.31 -9.88 19.07
N PRO A 595 65.67 -9.52 17.83
CA PRO A 595 65.84 -8.12 17.45
C PRO A 595 64.48 -7.42 17.37
N SER A 596 64.32 -6.38 18.18
CA SER A 596 63.27 -5.38 18.10
C SER A 596 63.49 -4.50 16.86
N SER A 597 62.78 -4.79 15.78
CA SER A 597 62.52 -3.87 14.67
C SER A 597 61.10 -4.13 14.15
N GLY A 598 60.20 -3.16 14.32
CA GLY A 598 58.76 -3.29 14.06
C GLY A 598 58.41 -3.59 12.59
N PRO A 599 57.41 -4.45 12.31
CA PRO A 599 57.10 -4.95 10.96
C PRO A 599 55.98 -4.14 10.26
N LEU A 600 56.06 -2.81 10.22
CA LEU A 600 54.98 -1.94 9.70
C LEU A 600 55.27 -1.25 8.36
N SER A 601 56.32 -1.63 7.63
CA SER A 601 56.62 -1.02 6.32
C SER A 601 55.76 -1.55 5.15
N PHE A 602 54.78 -2.42 5.40
CA PHE A 602 54.04 -3.13 4.35
C PHE A 602 52.69 -2.50 3.99
N TRP A 603 52.11 -1.66 4.86
CA TRP A 603 50.76 -1.07 4.71
C TRP A 603 50.70 0.41 5.16
N SER A 604 51.78 1.14 4.93
CA SER A 604 51.84 2.59 5.08
C SER A 604 51.91 3.24 3.70
N PHE A 605 51.23 4.37 3.54
CA PHE A 605 51.45 5.23 2.39
C PHE A 605 52.04 6.55 2.87
N THR A 606 52.81 7.18 2.01
CA THR A 606 53.35 8.51 2.24
C THR A 606 52.37 9.50 1.61
N ASP A 607 51.78 10.38 2.42
CA ASP A 607 50.90 11.43 1.92
C ASP A 607 51.66 12.42 1.01
N ALA A 608 50.94 13.30 0.32
CA ALA A 608 51.53 14.31 -0.57
C ALA A 608 52.47 15.30 0.17
N GLN A 609 52.48 15.29 1.51
CA GLN A 609 53.34 16.10 2.37
C GLN A 609 54.55 15.31 2.90
N GLY A 610 54.76 14.06 2.48
CA GLY A 610 55.90 13.25 2.88
C GLY A 610 55.72 12.48 4.19
N ASN A 611 54.53 12.46 4.79
CA ASN A 611 54.28 11.73 6.04
C ASN A 611 53.83 10.30 5.76
N THR A 612 54.56 9.32 6.28
CA THR A 612 54.13 7.92 6.34
C THR A 612 52.98 7.74 7.32
N ARG A 613 51.78 7.42 6.82
CA ARG A 613 50.60 7.08 7.61
C ARG A 613 50.25 5.61 7.40
N SER A 614 49.95 4.90 8.49
CA SER A 614 49.30 3.59 8.39
C SER A 614 47.91 3.80 7.80
N VAL A 615 47.53 3.01 6.79
CA VAL A 615 46.18 3.05 6.20
C VAL A 615 45.11 2.69 7.24
N PHE A 616 45.51 2.07 8.37
CA PHE A 616 44.59 1.45 9.33
C PHE A 616 44.97 1.74 10.79
N ASN A 617 44.82 2.98 11.25
CA ASN A 617 45.05 3.34 12.66
C ASN A 617 43.95 2.84 13.64
N SER A 618 43.18 1.79 13.28
CA SER A 618 42.09 1.26 14.12
C SER A 618 41.92 -0.27 14.09
N LEU A 619 42.96 -1.03 13.69
CA LEU A 619 42.88 -2.50 13.64
C LEU A 619 43.37 -3.19 14.93
N PRO A 620 42.76 -4.31 15.36
CA PRO A 620 43.25 -5.14 16.47
C PRO A 620 44.65 -5.69 16.19
N ARG A 621 45.47 -5.86 17.24
CA ARG A 621 46.83 -6.46 17.14
C ARG A 621 46.84 -7.84 16.47
N SER A 622 45.75 -8.61 16.52
CA SER A 622 45.60 -9.92 15.87
C SER A 622 45.56 -9.84 14.33
N PHE A 623 44.95 -8.80 13.74
CA PHE A 623 44.95 -8.59 12.29
C PHE A 623 46.38 -8.49 11.74
N TYR A 624 47.25 -7.76 12.45
CA TYR A 624 48.65 -7.60 12.08
C TYR A 624 49.48 -8.90 12.16
N GLN A 625 49.04 -9.87 12.97
CA GLN A 625 49.70 -11.17 13.13
C GLN A 625 49.31 -12.19 12.05
N SER A 626 48.20 -11.97 11.35
CA SER A 626 47.68 -12.85 10.28
C SER A 626 48.32 -12.63 8.89
N LEU A 627 49.18 -11.61 8.74
CA LEU A 627 49.83 -11.26 7.47
C LEU A 627 51.03 -12.18 7.15
N PRO A 628 51.28 -12.54 5.87
CA PRO A 628 52.37 -13.45 5.50
C PRO A 628 53.77 -12.88 5.83
N ARG A 629 54.62 -13.67 6.50
CA ARG A 629 56.05 -13.39 6.64
C ARG A 629 56.79 -13.80 5.37
N ARG A 630 57.71 -12.98 4.83
CA ARG A 630 58.67 -13.46 3.81
C ARG A 630 60.10 -13.52 4.34
N GLY A 631 60.74 -14.66 4.07
CA GLY A 631 62.16 -14.93 4.33
C GLY A 631 63.10 -14.06 3.51
N ARG A 632 64.29 -13.84 4.09
CA ARG A 632 65.37 -12.99 3.60
C ARG A 632 65.86 -13.38 2.19
N LEU A 633 66.07 -12.37 1.34
CA LEU A 633 67.09 -12.40 0.28
C LEU A 633 68.13 -11.31 0.60
N HIS A 634 69.39 -11.70 0.48
CA HIS A 634 70.59 -10.99 0.94
C HIS A 634 70.82 -9.64 0.26
N SER A 635 71.51 -8.75 0.99
CA SER A 635 71.88 -7.40 0.60
C SER A 635 72.90 -7.38 -0.53
N ILE A 636 72.76 -6.41 -1.42
CA ILE A 636 73.91 -5.84 -2.14
C ILE A 636 73.92 -4.33 -1.86
N SER A 637 75.13 -3.90 -1.54
CA SER A 637 75.62 -2.62 -1.06
C SER A 637 75.17 -1.40 -1.86
N ALA A 638 75.01 -0.30 -1.12
CA ALA A 638 74.87 1.05 -1.61
C ALA A 638 76.11 1.49 -2.39
N ASP A 639 75.92 2.08 -3.57
CA ASP A 639 76.73 3.21 -4.01
C ASP A 639 76.08 4.03 -5.13
N LYS A 640 76.28 5.34 -5.03
CA LYS A 640 76.17 6.43 -6.02
C LYS A 640 74.79 6.91 -6.51
N ARG A 641 74.57 8.19 -6.18
CA ARG A 641 73.59 9.13 -6.74
C ARG A 641 73.55 9.09 -8.27
N ASN A 642 72.33 9.08 -8.83
CA ASN A 642 72.00 9.92 -9.97
C ASN A 642 70.49 10.18 -10.04
N SER A 643 70.17 11.40 -10.44
CA SER A 643 68.86 11.99 -10.62
C SER A 643 68.04 11.28 -11.71
N ASP A 644 66.73 11.48 -11.64
CA ASP A 644 65.72 11.14 -12.65
C ASP A 644 65.47 9.65 -12.92
N SER A 645 64.62 9.07 -12.07
CA SER A 645 63.56 8.09 -12.38
C SER A 645 63.24 7.24 -11.14
N THR A 646 61.96 6.89 -10.96
CA THR A 646 61.46 5.82 -10.07
C THR A 646 61.23 6.12 -8.57
N LEU A 647 60.20 6.91 -8.26
CA LEU A 647 59.38 6.70 -7.05
C LEU A 647 57.88 6.64 -7.38
N LEU A 648 57.54 5.88 -8.43
CA LEU A 648 56.22 5.25 -8.53
C LEU A 648 56.23 4.02 -7.59
N GLN A 649 56.18 4.26 -6.27
CA GLN A 649 55.88 3.17 -5.33
C GLN A 649 54.43 2.73 -5.59
N LYS A 650 54.27 1.63 -6.32
CA LYS A 650 53.01 0.90 -6.46
C LYS A 650 52.50 0.61 -5.05
N THR A 651 51.34 1.15 -4.71
CA THR A 651 50.53 0.75 -3.56
C THR A 651 49.95 -0.64 -3.82
N SER A 652 50.79 -1.67 -3.82
CA SER A 652 50.34 -3.07 -3.96
C SER A 652 50.11 -3.68 -2.59
N PHE A 653 48.85 -3.74 -2.19
CA PHE A 653 48.42 -4.44 -1.00
C PHE A 653 48.31 -5.94 -1.28
N PRO A 654 48.94 -6.82 -0.49
CA PRO A 654 48.86 -8.25 -0.73
C PRO A 654 47.42 -8.72 -0.52
N PRO A 655 46.93 -9.63 -1.38
CA PRO A 655 45.56 -10.12 -1.29
C PRO A 655 45.36 -10.99 -0.04
N PRO A 656 44.12 -11.02 0.52
CA PRO A 656 43.83 -11.74 1.77
C PRO A 656 44.08 -13.25 1.63
N THR A 657 44.73 -13.85 2.63
CA THR A 657 45.04 -15.28 2.69
C THR A 657 44.60 -15.83 4.05
N CYS A 658 43.81 -16.89 4.04
CA CYS A 658 43.25 -17.48 5.24
C CYS A 658 44.30 -18.28 6.01
N THR A 659 44.32 -18.16 7.34
CA THR A 659 45.14 -18.99 8.21
C THR A 659 44.25 -19.80 9.17
N PRO A 660 43.92 -21.07 8.83
CA PRO A 660 42.96 -21.88 9.60
C PRO A 660 43.33 -22.06 11.07
N SER A 661 44.63 -22.05 11.41
CA SER A 661 45.12 -22.19 12.78
C SER A 661 44.75 -21.02 13.70
N VAL A 662 44.30 -19.89 13.15
CA VAL A 662 44.06 -18.64 13.89
C VAL A 662 42.56 -18.44 14.17
N HIS A 663 41.67 -18.99 13.34
CA HIS A 663 40.20 -18.84 13.45
C HIS A 663 39.45 -20.11 13.05
N ALA A 664 39.68 -21.22 13.75
CA ALA A 664 38.88 -22.45 13.57
C ALA A 664 37.47 -22.32 14.20
N ASN A 665 36.76 -21.25 13.85
CA ASN A 665 35.42 -20.87 14.28
C ASN A 665 34.38 -21.22 13.20
N GLY A 666 33.09 -21.15 13.50
CA GLY A 666 32.06 -21.75 12.67
C GLY A 666 31.89 -21.18 11.25
N PHE A 667 32.16 -19.89 11.02
CA PHE A 667 32.10 -19.30 9.67
C PHE A 667 33.26 -19.75 8.77
N HIS A 668 34.41 -20.11 9.34
CA HIS A 668 35.52 -20.67 8.57
C HIS A 668 35.09 -21.92 7.78
N GLU A 669 34.33 -22.82 8.41
CA GLU A 669 33.83 -24.06 7.79
C GLU A 669 32.96 -23.75 6.57
N ILE A 670 32.04 -22.77 6.71
CA ILE A 670 31.16 -22.33 5.63
C ILE A 670 31.99 -21.75 4.48
N PHE A 671 32.87 -20.78 4.76
CA PHE A 671 33.71 -20.16 3.74
C PHE A 671 34.66 -21.15 3.06
N SER A 672 35.12 -22.17 3.79
CA SER A 672 35.88 -23.29 3.22
C SER A 672 35.06 -24.11 2.24
N ALA A 673 33.81 -24.43 2.58
CA ALA A 673 32.88 -25.12 1.68
C ALA A 673 32.65 -24.33 0.38
N PHE A 674 32.57 -23.00 0.42
CA PHE A 674 32.46 -22.15 -0.79
C PHE A 674 33.69 -22.17 -1.70
N ARG A 675 34.88 -22.53 -1.17
CA ARG A 675 36.10 -22.71 -1.97
C ARG A 675 36.14 -24.09 -2.65
N ASN A 676 35.35 -25.04 -2.18
CA ASN A 676 35.26 -26.38 -2.76
C ASN A 676 34.61 -26.32 -4.16
N PRO A 677 35.21 -26.93 -5.20
CA PRO A 677 34.60 -26.99 -6.54
C PRO A 677 33.23 -27.68 -6.61
N SER A 678 32.84 -28.45 -5.58
CA SER A 678 31.51 -29.07 -5.51
C SER A 678 30.39 -28.08 -5.19
N SER A 679 30.71 -26.95 -4.54
CA SER A 679 29.73 -25.94 -4.16
C SER A 679 29.01 -25.39 -5.39
N ARG A 680 27.67 -25.35 -5.33
CA ARG A 680 26.81 -24.80 -6.38
C ARG A 680 26.16 -23.47 -6.00
N VAL A 681 26.46 -22.96 -4.81
CA VAL A 681 25.81 -21.76 -4.27
C VAL A 681 26.32 -20.53 -5.03
N CYS A 682 25.37 -19.84 -5.66
CA CYS A 682 25.61 -18.63 -6.44
C CYS A 682 25.34 -17.36 -5.64
N HIS A 683 24.42 -17.41 -4.68
CA HIS A 683 24.01 -16.25 -3.88
C HIS A 683 24.27 -16.49 -2.40
N LEU A 684 25.05 -15.61 -1.77
CA LEU A 684 25.30 -15.61 -0.33
C LEU A 684 24.86 -14.27 0.27
N ASN A 685 23.98 -14.33 1.26
CA ASN A 685 23.62 -13.19 2.09
C ASN A 685 24.11 -13.40 3.52
N ILE A 686 24.97 -12.51 4.00
CA ILE A 686 25.53 -12.49 5.36
C ILE A 686 25.36 -11.10 5.99
N ASN A 687 24.32 -10.36 5.58
CA ASN A 687 23.97 -9.05 6.15
C ASN A 687 23.90 -9.14 7.68
N LYS A 688 24.49 -8.17 8.38
CA LYS A 688 24.44 -8.03 9.85
C LYS A 688 24.96 -9.25 10.63
N CYS A 689 25.75 -10.13 10.02
CA CYS A 689 26.45 -11.20 10.75
C CYS A 689 27.55 -10.62 11.64
N THR A 690 27.77 -11.21 12.82
CA THR A 690 28.90 -10.84 13.67
C THR A 690 30.14 -11.61 13.25
N LEU A 691 30.91 -11.05 12.31
CA LEU A 691 32.13 -11.65 11.78
C LEU A 691 33.36 -11.05 12.47
N GLY A 692 34.28 -11.92 12.92
CA GLY A 692 35.58 -11.48 13.41
C GLY A 692 36.47 -10.95 12.28
N ALA A 693 37.56 -10.25 12.63
CA ALA A 693 38.53 -9.78 11.64
C ALA A 693 39.13 -10.93 10.81
N GLU A 694 39.33 -12.09 11.44
CA GLU A 694 39.86 -13.29 10.79
C GLU A 694 38.84 -13.93 9.84
N ASP A 695 37.54 -13.93 10.22
CA ASP A 695 36.43 -14.37 9.35
C ASP A 695 36.35 -13.54 8.07
N LEU A 696 36.57 -12.22 8.18
CA LEU A 696 36.53 -11.30 7.04
C LEU A 696 37.75 -11.49 6.10
N VAL A 697 38.92 -11.82 6.64
CA VAL A 697 40.08 -12.22 5.82
C VAL A 697 39.82 -13.56 5.13
N CYS A 698 39.22 -14.53 5.82
CA CYS A 698 38.81 -15.81 5.25
C CYS A 698 37.76 -15.65 4.13
N LEU A 699 36.79 -14.78 4.33
CA LEU A 699 35.83 -14.41 3.29
C LEU A 699 36.52 -13.72 2.12
N GLY A 700 37.46 -12.81 2.37
CA GLY A 700 38.28 -12.21 1.33
C GLY A 700 39.01 -13.25 0.47
N GLU A 701 39.64 -14.25 1.10
CA GLU A 701 40.25 -15.36 0.37
C GLU A 701 39.20 -16.18 -0.42
N THR A 702 38.03 -16.41 0.17
CA THR A 702 36.91 -17.10 -0.47
C THR A 702 36.44 -16.37 -1.72
N VAL A 703 36.32 -15.04 -1.68
CA VAL A 703 35.99 -14.21 -2.84
C VAL A 703 37.05 -14.33 -3.93
N ARG A 704 38.34 -14.48 -3.61
CA ARG A 704 39.39 -14.69 -4.63
C ARG A 704 39.22 -16.02 -5.36
N PHE A 705 38.94 -17.10 -4.63
CA PHE A 705 39.01 -18.46 -5.18
C PHE A 705 37.66 -19.10 -5.53
N THR A 706 36.55 -18.51 -5.10
CA THR A 706 35.23 -19.04 -5.41
C THR A 706 34.98 -19.03 -6.92
N ARG A 707 34.42 -20.13 -7.43
CA ARG A 707 34.12 -20.32 -8.87
C ARG A 707 32.64 -20.17 -9.21
N CYS A 708 31.77 -20.33 -8.23
CA CYS A 708 30.31 -20.35 -8.43
C CYS A 708 29.59 -19.15 -7.82
N LEU A 709 30.16 -18.50 -6.79
CA LEU A 709 29.53 -17.38 -6.11
C LEU A 709 29.47 -16.16 -7.03
N SER A 710 28.27 -15.84 -7.51
CA SER A 710 27.99 -14.70 -8.38
C SER A 710 27.42 -13.50 -7.63
N SER A 711 26.92 -13.68 -6.41
CA SER A 711 26.30 -12.62 -5.62
C SER A 711 26.67 -12.73 -4.14
N LEU A 712 27.11 -11.61 -3.57
CA LEU A 712 27.46 -11.48 -2.16
C LEU A 712 26.80 -10.23 -1.58
N ARG A 713 26.04 -10.39 -0.49
CA ARG A 713 25.43 -9.28 0.25
C ARG A 713 25.94 -9.25 1.70
N MET A 714 26.39 -8.06 2.13
CA MET A 714 27.06 -7.84 3.41
C MET A 714 26.70 -6.49 4.04
N GLU A 715 25.40 -6.22 4.21
CA GLU A 715 24.91 -4.99 4.83
C GLU A 715 25.28 -4.87 6.32
N GLY A 716 25.42 -3.65 6.82
CA GLY A 716 25.43 -3.36 8.25
C GLY A 716 26.80 -3.40 8.93
N LEU A 717 27.88 -3.53 8.15
CA LEU A 717 29.25 -3.33 8.63
C LEU A 717 29.49 -1.85 8.90
N SER A 718 30.18 -1.53 10.00
CA SER A 718 30.29 -0.14 10.50
C SER A 718 31.66 0.48 10.28
N ARG A 719 32.66 -0.33 9.94
CA ARG A 719 34.05 0.12 9.79
C ARG A 719 34.61 -0.27 8.44
N MET A 720 35.32 0.66 7.80
CA MET A 720 35.99 0.40 6.52
C MET A 720 36.99 -0.77 6.60
N ALA A 721 37.63 -0.94 7.76
CA ALA A 721 38.50 -2.08 8.07
C ALA A 721 37.86 -3.45 7.80
N GLU A 722 36.54 -3.57 7.97
CA GLU A 722 35.82 -4.83 7.80
C GLU A 722 35.60 -5.18 6.31
N LEU A 723 35.57 -4.16 5.44
CA LEU A 723 35.25 -4.27 4.02
C LEU A 723 36.50 -4.39 3.13
N ILE A 724 37.63 -3.82 3.57
CA ILE A 724 38.87 -3.77 2.78
C ILE A 724 39.38 -5.14 2.31
N PRO A 725 39.37 -6.22 3.12
CA PRO A 725 39.79 -7.54 2.65
C PRO A 725 38.99 -8.00 1.42
N ILE A 726 37.68 -7.78 1.41
CA ILE A 726 36.79 -8.14 0.31
C ILE A 726 37.06 -7.25 -0.92
N LEU A 727 37.23 -5.94 -0.73
CA LEU A 727 37.51 -5.01 -1.83
C LEU A 727 38.85 -5.32 -2.53
N ILE A 728 39.90 -5.66 -1.77
CA ILE A 728 41.19 -6.06 -2.34
C ILE A 728 41.06 -7.42 -3.05
N ALA A 729 40.32 -8.37 -2.48
CA ALA A 729 40.07 -9.68 -3.09
C ALA A 729 39.45 -9.60 -4.49
N LEU A 730 38.64 -8.58 -4.77
CA LEU A 730 38.02 -8.37 -6.08
C LEU A 730 39.04 -8.23 -7.22
N GLN A 731 40.29 -7.84 -6.93
CA GLN A 731 41.35 -7.72 -7.94
C GLN A 731 41.62 -9.04 -8.68
N GLU A 732 41.41 -10.17 -8.00
CA GLU A 732 41.68 -11.52 -8.52
C GLU A 732 40.40 -12.35 -8.71
N ASN A 733 39.24 -11.83 -8.25
CA ASN A 733 37.97 -12.51 -8.43
C ASN A 733 37.56 -12.56 -9.91
N THR A 734 37.00 -13.71 -10.32
CA THR A 734 36.56 -13.97 -11.70
C THR A 734 35.08 -14.36 -11.81
N SER A 735 34.39 -14.57 -10.69
CA SER A 735 33.05 -15.15 -10.63
C SER A 735 31.97 -14.18 -10.13
N LEU A 736 32.31 -13.25 -9.24
CA LEU A 736 31.35 -12.39 -8.57
C LEU A 736 30.83 -11.34 -9.55
N GLN A 737 29.50 -11.25 -9.66
CA GLN A 737 28.77 -10.33 -10.53
C GLN A 737 28.01 -9.26 -9.73
N LEU A 738 27.51 -9.58 -8.54
CA LEU A 738 26.80 -8.66 -7.66
C LEU A 738 27.49 -8.57 -6.30
N LEU A 739 27.79 -7.35 -5.88
CA LEU A 739 28.30 -7.06 -4.53
C LEU A 739 27.46 -5.95 -3.89
N ASP A 740 26.84 -6.27 -2.76
CA ASP A 740 26.07 -5.33 -1.96
C ASP A 740 26.74 -5.11 -0.61
N LEU A 741 27.22 -3.89 -0.40
CA LEU A 741 27.88 -3.44 0.82
C LEU A 741 27.12 -2.27 1.47
N THR A 742 25.79 -2.22 1.30
CA THR A 742 24.95 -1.17 1.89
C THR A 742 25.26 -0.96 3.36
N SER A 743 25.61 0.27 3.75
CA SER A 743 25.81 0.62 5.15
C SER A 743 25.80 2.14 5.35
N PRO A 744 24.96 2.69 6.24
CA PRO A 744 24.81 4.13 6.45
C PRO A 744 25.98 4.77 7.23
N HIS A 745 26.89 3.97 7.78
CA HIS A 745 27.94 4.46 8.70
C HIS A 745 29.36 4.30 8.15
N ILE A 746 29.52 3.85 6.91
CA ILE A 746 30.84 3.69 6.30
C ILE A 746 31.38 5.04 5.83
N LEU A 747 32.55 5.41 6.38
CA LEU A 747 33.37 6.50 5.89
C LEU A 747 34.54 5.94 5.07
N LEU A 748 34.51 6.18 3.76
CA LEU A 748 35.59 5.87 2.84
C LEU A 748 36.51 7.09 2.71
N GLY A 749 37.59 7.12 3.51
CA GLY A 749 38.62 8.16 3.44
C GLY A 749 39.45 8.12 2.15
N ASP A 750 40.14 9.22 1.82
CA ASP A 750 40.83 9.42 0.52
C ASP A 750 41.83 8.30 0.18
N ALA A 751 42.62 7.83 1.15
CA ALA A 751 43.55 6.73 0.93
C ALA A 751 42.85 5.40 0.64
N ALA A 752 41.79 5.07 1.39
CA ALA A 752 41.01 3.86 1.19
C ALA A 752 40.22 3.90 -0.14
N LEU A 753 39.79 5.10 -0.57
CA LEU A 753 39.19 5.33 -1.87
C LEU A 753 40.15 4.95 -3.00
N GLN A 754 41.41 5.42 -2.97
CA GLN A 754 42.42 5.07 -3.98
C GLN A 754 42.61 3.55 -4.09
N VAL A 755 42.71 2.85 -2.95
CA VAL A 755 42.82 1.38 -2.92
C VAL A 755 41.59 0.70 -3.52
N THR A 756 40.41 1.18 -3.15
CA THR A 756 39.13 0.62 -3.60
C THR A 756 38.96 0.78 -5.10
N LEU A 757 39.23 1.98 -5.63
CA LEU A 757 39.15 2.28 -7.06
C LEU A 757 40.18 1.47 -7.86
N ALA A 758 41.43 1.39 -7.39
CA ALA A 758 42.46 0.58 -8.03
C ALA A 758 42.10 -0.91 -8.03
N SER A 759 41.40 -1.38 -6.99
CA SER A 759 40.96 -2.77 -6.88
C SER A 759 39.82 -3.09 -7.84
N LEU A 760 38.77 -2.26 -7.82
CA LEU A 760 37.60 -2.38 -8.69
C LEU A 760 37.96 -2.21 -10.16
N ALA A 761 38.91 -1.32 -10.50
CA ALA A 761 39.37 -1.11 -11.88
C ALA A 761 40.05 -2.35 -12.50
N LYS A 762 40.59 -3.27 -11.68
CA LYS A 762 41.16 -4.54 -12.15
C LYS A 762 40.13 -5.65 -12.29
N ASN A 763 39.01 -5.57 -11.57
CA ASN A 763 37.98 -6.58 -11.63
C ASN A 763 37.22 -6.50 -12.97
N ARG A 764 36.95 -7.67 -13.57
CA ARG A 764 36.28 -7.81 -14.88
C ARG A 764 34.96 -8.58 -14.79
N SER A 765 34.66 -9.21 -13.66
CA SER A 765 33.48 -10.04 -13.47
C SER A 765 32.28 -9.25 -12.94
N LEU A 766 32.53 -8.24 -12.10
CA LEU A 766 31.50 -7.49 -11.38
C LEU A 766 30.67 -6.64 -12.33
N ARG A 767 29.33 -6.75 -12.21
CA ARG A 767 28.34 -6.04 -13.02
C ARG A 767 27.43 -5.14 -12.17
N PHE A 768 27.15 -5.54 -10.93
CA PHE A 768 26.27 -4.83 -9.99
C PHE A 768 27.05 -4.48 -8.72
N LEU A 769 27.03 -3.21 -8.36
CA LEU A 769 27.67 -2.71 -7.14
C LEU A 769 26.69 -1.81 -6.37
N VAL A 770 26.43 -2.15 -5.11
CA VAL A 770 25.53 -1.40 -4.23
C VAL A 770 26.34 -0.90 -3.03
N LEU A 771 26.40 0.42 -2.84
CA LEU A 771 27.15 1.08 -1.76
C LEU A 771 26.28 2.05 -0.95
N ASN A 772 24.98 1.75 -0.84
CA ASN A 772 23.99 2.68 -0.30
C ASN A 772 24.37 3.17 1.11
N GLY A 773 24.17 4.46 1.35
CA GLY A 773 24.44 5.13 2.63
C GLY A 773 25.91 5.48 2.91
N TRP A 774 26.85 5.18 2.00
CA TRP A 774 28.28 5.46 2.23
C TRP A 774 28.60 6.97 2.19
N THR A 775 29.56 7.38 3.01
CA THR A 775 30.22 8.69 2.91
C THR A 775 31.60 8.53 2.28
N ILE A 776 31.86 9.18 1.15
CA ILE A 776 33.11 9.08 0.39
C ILE A 776 33.84 10.42 0.45
N GLN A 777 35.09 10.43 0.91
CA GLN A 777 35.94 11.62 0.96
C GLN A 777 36.94 11.63 -0.19
N VAL A 778 36.98 12.74 -0.93
CA VAL A 778 37.92 13.02 -2.01
C VAL A 778 38.70 14.28 -1.64
N GLU A 779 39.89 14.10 -1.10
CA GLU A 779 40.72 15.19 -0.56
C GLU A 779 41.87 15.59 -1.50
N SER A 780 42.16 14.76 -2.52
CA SER A 780 43.25 15.01 -3.46
C SER A 780 42.80 14.97 -4.92
N GLU A 781 43.43 15.80 -5.76
CA GLU A 781 43.22 15.76 -7.22
C GLU A 781 43.64 14.41 -7.83
N ARG A 782 44.54 13.68 -7.14
CA ARG A 782 44.89 12.30 -7.48
C ARG A 782 43.68 11.37 -7.38
N SER A 783 42.96 11.37 -6.25
CA SER A 783 41.78 10.53 -6.06
C SER A 783 40.67 10.83 -7.07
N LEU A 784 40.51 12.12 -7.43
CA LEU A 784 39.58 12.52 -8.49
C LEU A 784 39.97 11.93 -9.86
N ARG A 785 41.26 11.97 -10.22
CA ARG A 785 41.75 11.34 -11.47
C ARG A 785 41.56 9.83 -11.45
N GLU A 786 41.81 9.16 -10.33
CA GLU A 786 41.60 7.73 -10.17
C GLU A 786 40.10 7.37 -10.28
N LEU A 787 39.19 8.20 -9.78
CA LEU A 787 37.74 8.02 -9.94
C LEU A 787 37.31 8.12 -11.40
N ILE A 788 37.79 9.14 -12.12
CA ILE A 788 37.51 9.32 -13.56
C ILE A 788 38.07 8.13 -14.36
N GLN A 789 39.30 7.70 -14.04
CA GLN A 789 39.91 6.53 -14.66
C GLN A 789 39.09 5.27 -14.40
N PHE A 790 38.66 5.03 -13.15
CA PHE A 790 37.80 3.91 -12.78
C PHE A 790 36.51 3.89 -13.59
N LEU A 791 35.78 5.01 -13.65
CA LEU A 791 34.54 5.12 -14.43
C LEU A 791 34.77 4.84 -15.93
N THR A 792 35.95 5.17 -16.45
CA THR A 792 36.30 4.93 -17.86
C THR A 792 36.60 3.44 -18.14
N VAL A 793 37.21 2.72 -17.19
CA VAL A 793 37.69 1.33 -17.40
C VAL A 793 36.77 0.26 -16.81
N THR A 794 35.83 0.65 -15.94
CA THR A 794 34.94 -0.27 -15.24
C THR A 794 33.99 -0.97 -16.19
N GLU A 795 33.62 -2.18 -15.80
CA GLU A 795 32.76 -3.09 -16.54
C GLU A 795 31.39 -3.25 -15.89
N LEU A 796 31.12 -2.44 -14.86
CA LEU A 796 29.85 -2.36 -14.17
C LEU A 796 28.72 -1.94 -15.13
N GLN A 797 27.56 -2.55 -14.94
CA GLN A 797 26.32 -2.26 -15.66
C GLN A 797 25.28 -1.61 -14.74
N HIS A 798 25.33 -1.89 -13.44
CA HIS A 798 24.45 -1.34 -12.44
C HIS A 798 25.27 -0.81 -11.26
N ILE A 799 25.01 0.45 -10.89
CA ILE A 799 25.53 1.03 -9.65
C ILE A 799 24.36 1.61 -8.85
N ASP A 800 24.27 1.24 -7.58
CA ASP A 800 23.33 1.83 -6.62
C ASP A 800 24.12 2.56 -5.54
N LEU A 801 23.88 3.87 -5.45
CA LEU A 801 24.48 4.81 -4.50
C LEU A 801 23.40 5.55 -3.71
N GLY A 802 22.25 4.90 -3.49
CA GLY A 802 21.15 5.47 -2.73
C GLY A 802 21.61 5.99 -1.36
N GLY A 803 21.34 7.26 -1.07
CA GLY A 803 21.71 7.92 0.18
C GLY A 803 23.21 8.13 0.41
N CYS A 804 24.08 7.91 -0.59
CA CYS A 804 25.51 8.18 -0.42
C CYS A 804 25.82 9.68 -0.42
N ARG A 805 26.87 10.06 0.30
CA ARG A 805 27.39 11.43 0.36
C ARG A 805 28.84 11.46 -0.11
N VAL A 806 29.13 12.22 -1.16
CA VAL A 806 30.50 12.43 -1.65
C VAL A 806 30.98 13.81 -1.22
N LEU A 807 32.02 13.86 -0.39
CA LEU A 807 32.64 15.09 0.11
C LEU A 807 33.93 15.33 -0.67
N VAL A 808 33.96 16.38 -1.48
CA VAL A 808 35.10 16.76 -2.32
C VAL A 808 35.77 17.99 -1.73
N THR A 809 36.96 17.85 -1.17
CA THR A 809 37.77 18.93 -0.59
C THR A 809 39.03 19.15 -1.43
N VAL A 810 38.88 19.89 -2.53
CA VAL A 810 39.98 20.17 -3.46
C VAL A 810 40.24 21.68 -3.51
N HIS A 811 41.46 22.07 -3.17
CA HIS A 811 41.87 23.48 -3.07
C HIS A 811 42.34 24.09 -4.41
N GLU A 812 42.64 23.25 -5.41
CA GLU A 812 43.12 23.65 -6.74
C GLU A 812 42.31 22.97 -7.86
N GLY A 813 42.48 23.39 -9.12
CA GLY A 813 41.78 22.80 -10.27
C GLY A 813 40.40 23.40 -10.59
N CYS A 814 39.60 22.71 -11.42
CA CYS A 814 38.32 23.24 -11.91
C CYS A 814 37.17 23.08 -10.92
N LEU A 815 37.13 22.02 -10.12
CA LEU A 815 36.12 21.82 -9.07
C LEU A 815 36.22 22.88 -7.96
N ALA A 816 37.43 23.35 -7.65
CA ALA A 816 37.65 24.42 -6.68
C ALA A 816 37.05 25.77 -7.11
N ARG A 817 36.85 25.98 -8.42
CA ARG A 817 36.30 27.20 -9.01
C ARG A 817 34.77 27.20 -9.10
N LEU A 818 34.11 26.04 -8.97
CA LEU A 818 32.65 25.90 -9.04
C LEU A 818 31.94 26.77 -7.99
N SER A 819 32.50 26.89 -6.78
CA SER A 819 31.90 27.69 -5.71
C SER A 819 31.99 29.21 -5.91
N ARG A 820 32.60 29.67 -7.02
CA ARG A 820 32.81 31.10 -7.33
C ARG A 820 32.04 31.56 -8.58
N GLN A 821 31.25 30.68 -9.21
CA GLN A 821 30.52 31.00 -10.43
C GLN A 821 29.02 31.18 -10.16
N ASP A 822 28.43 32.20 -10.78
CA ASP A 822 27.01 32.55 -10.61
C ASP A 822 26.07 31.54 -11.31
N ASP A 823 26.49 30.92 -12.43
CA ASP A 823 25.75 29.87 -13.13
C ASP A 823 26.41 28.50 -12.94
N LEU A 824 25.98 27.80 -11.88
CA LEU A 824 26.48 26.48 -11.52
C LEU A 824 26.32 25.44 -12.64
N LEU A 825 25.27 25.51 -13.46
CA LEU A 825 25.04 24.47 -14.48
C LEU A 825 25.95 24.65 -15.69
N ALA A 826 26.19 25.89 -16.13
CA ALA A 826 27.20 26.18 -17.14
C ALA A 826 28.60 25.78 -16.64
N ALA A 827 28.88 26.06 -15.36
CA ALA A 827 30.10 25.64 -14.68
C ALA A 827 30.31 24.11 -14.70
N LEU A 828 29.24 23.33 -14.50
CA LEU A 828 29.28 21.87 -14.57
C LEU A 828 29.48 21.35 -15.99
N GLN A 829 28.98 22.06 -17.00
CA GLN A 829 29.12 21.69 -18.41
C GLN A 829 30.51 21.99 -18.98
N GLU A 830 31.11 23.12 -18.61
CA GLU A 830 32.40 23.56 -19.15
C GLU A 830 33.59 23.26 -18.23
N GLY A 831 33.38 23.32 -16.91
CA GLY A 831 34.45 23.26 -15.91
C GLY A 831 34.76 21.87 -15.37
N VAL A 832 33.80 20.94 -15.32
CA VAL A 832 34.02 19.60 -14.76
C VAL A 832 34.55 18.65 -15.84
N PRO A 833 35.67 17.92 -15.61
CA PRO A 833 36.13 16.89 -16.52
C PRO A 833 35.00 15.89 -16.83
N PRO A 834 34.79 15.52 -18.10
CA PRO A 834 33.67 14.66 -18.47
C PRO A 834 33.81 13.29 -17.81
N LEU A 835 32.84 12.93 -16.97
CA LEU A 835 32.71 11.57 -16.46
C LEU A 835 32.21 10.70 -17.62
N ASN A 836 33.06 9.83 -18.15
CA ASN A 836 32.75 8.97 -19.28
C ASN A 836 32.55 7.54 -18.80
N ASN A 837 31.44 6.92 -19.19
CA ASN A 837 31.27 5.48 -19.02
C ASN A 837 30.40 4.89 -20.14
N ASN A 838 30.85 3.78 -20.72
CA ASN A 838 30.21 3.14 -21.87
C ASN A 838 29.58 1.77 -21.54
N THR A 839 29.37 1.44 -20.26
CA THR A 839 28.88 0.13 -19.80
C THR A 839 27.67 0.21 -18.89
N LEU A 840 27.54 1.26 -18.09
CA LEU A 840 26.48 1.49 -17.12
C LEU A 840 25.14 1.70 -17.83
N ALA A 841 24.20 0.83 -17.49
CA ALA A 841 22.83 0.84 -17.97
C ALA A 841 21.83 1.21 -16.87
N PHE A 842 22.15 0.93 -15.59
CA PHE A 842 21.28 1.20 -14.46
C PHE A 842 22.03 2.01 -13.40
N LEU A 843 21.45 3.12 -12.97
CA LEU A 843 22.03 3.97 -11.94
C LEU A 843 20.96 4.45 -10.96
N ASN A 844 21.11 4.06 -9.70
CA ASN A 844 20.27 4.58 -8.62
C ASN A 844 21.06 5.60 -7.80
N LEU A 845 20.61 6.85 -7.82
CA LEU A 845 21.17 8.00 -7.10
C LEU A 845 20.12 8.65 -6.18
N ASP A 846 19.14 7.89 -5.71
CA ASP A 846 18.11 8.39 -4.80
C ASP A 846 18.74 8.89 -3.49
N GLY A 847 18.55 10.16 -3.15
CA GLY A 847 19.16 10.78 -1.98
C GLY A 847 20.69 10.95 -2.07
N PHE A 848 21.29 10.77 -3.25
CA PHE A 848 22.72 10.97 -3.48
C PHE A 848 23.10 12.45 -3.47
N GLU A 849 24.15 12.81 -2.73
CA GLU A 849 24.63 14.19 -2.60
C GLU A 849 26.14 14.28 -2.85
N VAL A 850 26.57 15.24 -3.68
CA VAL A 850 27.98 15.60 -3.84
C VAL A 850 28.21 17.00 -3.28
N THR A 851 28.95 17.10 -2.18
CA THR A 851 29.32 18.37 -1.55
C THR A 851 30.74 18.76 -1.94
N ILE A 852 30.92 19.91 -2.58
CA ILE A 852 32.21 20.42 -3.05
C ILE A 852 32.63 21.60 -2.16
N ASN A 853 33.79 21.46 -1.52
CA ASN A 853 34.43 22.44 -0.63
C ASN A 853 33.49 23.00 0.45
N ASN A 854 32.51 22.20 0.91
CA ASN A 854 31.44 22.58 1.85
C ASN A 854 30.63 23.82 1.43
N LYS A 855 30.62 24.15 0.14
CA LYS A 855 29.96 25.35 -0.41
C LYS A 855 28.88 25.02 -1.43
N VAL A 856 29.13 24.04 -2.29
CA VAL A 856 28.21 23.65 -3.36
C VAL A 856 27.73 22.24 -3.09
N VAL A 857 26.42 22.01 -3.12
CA VAL A 857 25.82 20.67 -3.00
C VAL A 857 25.14 20.35 -4.33
N LEU A 858 25.50 19.22 -4.93
CA LEU A 858 24.89 18.68 -6.14
C LEU A 858 24.02 17.49 -5.80
N ARG A 859 22.75 17.51 -6.21
CA ARG A 859 21.79 16.42 -6.00
C ARG A 859 20.63 16.47 -6.99
N GLY A 860 19.84 15.40 -7.04
CA GLY A 860 18.66 15.27 -7.89
C GLY A 860 18.91 15.71 -9.35
N PRO A 861 18.21 16.75 -9.85
CA PRO A 861 18.28 17.18 -11.25
C PRO A 861 19.69 17.62 -11.70
N GLN A 862 20.51 18.15 -10.81
CA GLN A 862 21.86 18.63 -11.15
C GLN A 862 22.81 17.48 -11.51
N LEU A 863 22.57 16.29 -10.97
CA LEU A 863 23.39 15.10 -11.23
C LEU A 863 23.29 14.63 -12.68
N LEU A 864 22.15 14.86 -13.37
CA LEU A 864 22.02 14.52 -14.79
C LEU A 864 23.08 15.20 -15.66
N PHE A 865 23.50 16.43 -15.32
CA PHE A 865 24.54 17.13 -16.06
C PHE A 865 25.92 16.47 -15.93
N LEU A 866 26.19 15.78 -14.81
CA LEU A 866 27.40 14.99 -14.63
C LEU A 866 27.36 13.68 -15.43
N LEU A 867 26.16 13.12 -15.64
CA LEU A 867 25.93 11.86 -16.35
C LEU A 867 25.87 12.00 -17.87
N ARG A 868 26.04 13.21 -18.43
CA ARG A 868 25.85 13.51 -19.86
C ARG A 868 26.70 12.69 -20.84
N HIS A 869 27.75 12.01 -20.38
CA HIS A 869 28.58 11.13 -21.21
C HIS A 869 28.46 9.64 -20.81
N PHE A 870 27.25 9.25 -20.39
CA PHE A 870 26.87 7.87 -20.09
C PHE A 870 25.88 7.39 -21.17
N PRO A 871 26.33 7.21 -22.42
CA PRO A 871 25.42 7.02 -23.56
C PRO A 871 24.55 5.77 -23.44
N LYS A 872 24.99 4.73 -22.71
CA LYS A 872 24.28 3.45 -22.54
C LYS A 872 23.28 3.41 -21.38
N LEU A 873 23.08 4.51 -20.67
CA LEU A 873 22.15 4.56 -19.54
C LEU A 873 20.71 4.24 -20.02
N VAL A 874 20.08 3.25 -19.39
CA VAL A 874 18.72 2.76 -19.67
C VAL A 874 17.75 3.15 -18.57
N ASP A 875 18.21 3.15 -17.32
CA ASP A 875 17.42 3.44 -16.12
C ASP A 875 18.21 4.38 -15.19
N ALA A 876 17.56 5.43 -14.72
CA ALA A 876 18.12 6.39 -13.79
C ALA A 876 17.10 6.77 -12.72
N SER A 877 17.50 6.62 -11.44
CA SER A 877 16.73 7.09 -10.29
C SER A 877 17.43 8.26 -9.62
N LEU A 878 16.72 9.38 -9.44
CA LEU A 878 17.26 10.67 -9.02
C LEU A 878 16.34 11.35 -8.00
N ALA A 879 15.75 10.58 -7.08
CA ALA A 879 14.95 11.13 -6.01
C ALA A 879 15.81 12.01 -5.09
N SER A 880 15.25 13.11 -4.60
CA SER A 880 15.87 14.01 -3.62
C SER A 880 14.88 14.33 -2.50
N ASN A 881 15.38 14.88 -1.40
CA ASN A 881 14.50 15.42 -0.37
C ASN A 881 13.65 16.56 -0.96
N LEU A 882 12.35 16.59 -0.64
CA LEU A 882 11.43 17.59 -1.16
C LEU A 882 11.87 19.00 -0.76
N GLY A 883 11.91 19.91 -1.73
CA GLY A 883 12.24 21.32 -1.51
C GLY A 883 13.72 21.60 -1.25
N ALA A 884 14.59 20.58 -1.40
CA ALA A 884 16.00 20.75 -1.17
C ALA A 884 16.65 21.65 -2.23
N ASP A 885 16.29 21.50 -3.52
CA ASP A 885 16.68 22.41 -4.60
C ASP A 885 15.47 22.84 -5.44
N VAL A 886 15.54 24.06 -5.94
CA VAL A 886 14.48 24.67 -6.76
C VAL A 886 14.96 24.78 -8.21
N ILE A 887 14.18 24.26 -9.14
CA ILE A 887 14.45 24.26 -10.58
C ILE A 887 13.78 25.49 -11.20
N ASP A 888 14.57 26.38 -11.79
CA ASP A 888 14.10 27.59 -12.48
C ASP A 888 13.83 27.36 -13.98
N ASP A 889 13.38 28.41 -14.67
CA ASP A 889 13.05 28.41 -16.10
C ASP A 889 14.23 27.95 -16.97
N ALA A 890 15.43 28.51 -16.72
CA ALA A 890 16.63 28.20 -17.49
C ALA A 890 17.09 26.76 -17.28
N THR A 891 17.04 26.27 -16.04
CA THR A 891 17.41 24.89 -15.70
C THR A 891 16.43 23.90 -16.30
N THR A 892 15.13 24.19 -16.26
CA THR A 892 14.08 23.33 -16.86
C THR A 892 14.36 23.08 -18.34
N HIS A 893 14.66 24.15 -19.09
CA HIS A 893 15.03 24.06 -20.50
C HIS A 893 16.32 23.27 -20.73
N ARG A 894 17.37 23.53 -19.95
CA ARG A 894 18.64 22.79 -20.09
C ARG A 894 18.46 21.30 -19.79
N LEU A 895 17.68 20.95 -18.76
CA LEU A 895 17.44 19.58 -18.34
C LEU A 895 16.63 18.79 -19.38
N PHE A 896 15.55 19.37 -19.92
CA PHE A 896 14.72 18.68 -20.91
C PHE A 896 15.45 18.52 -22.24
N ALA A 897 16.27 19.49 -22.64
CA ALA A 897 17.16 19.35 -23.80
C ALA A 897 18.20 18.23 -23.60
N LEU A 898 18.78 18.14 -22.39
CA LEU A 898 19.79 17.14 -22.06
C LEU A 898 19.22 15.71 -22.14
N LEU A 899 18.00 15.49 -21.63
CA LEU A 899 17.32 14.19 -21.68
C LEU A 899 17.17 13.64 -23.11
N SER A 900 17.07 14.50 -24.11
CA SER A 900 16.97 14.09 -25.51
C SER A 900 18.31 14.01 -26.24
N SER A 901 19.28 14.86 -25.88
CA SER A 901 20.55 14.96 -26.62
C SER A 901 21.63 14.02 -26.09
N ALA A 902 21.69 13.79 -24.77
CA ALA A 902 22.77 13.05 -24.13
C ALA A 902 22.44 11.58 -23.82
N PHE A 903 21.16 11.22 -23.78
CA PHE A 903 20.70 9.92 -23.29
C PHE A 903 19.89 9.14 -24.34
N PRO A 904 20.54 8.58 -25.37
CA PRO A 904 19.86 7.92 -26.49
C PRO A 904 19.23 6.57 -26.14
N PHE A 905 19.55 5.95 -24.99
CA PHE A 905 18.99 4.66 -24.58
C PHE A 905 18.17 4.72 -23.29
N LEU A 906 17.99 5.90 -22.70
CA LEU A 906 17.29 6.06 -21.43
C LEU A 906 15.79 5.80 -21.62
N ARG A 907 15.30 4.74 -20.98
CA ARG A 907 13.92 4.26 -21.07
C ARG A 907 13.14 4.52 -19.79
N ARG A 908 13.78 4.41 -18.63
CA ARG A 908 13.14 4.65 -17.32
C ARG A 908 13.81 5.83 -16.62
N LEU A 909 12.98 6.70 -16.06
CA LEU A 909 13.43 7.82 -15.23
C LEU A 909 12.50 7.95 -14.01
N THR A 910 13.10 7.93 -12.82
CA THR A 910 12.40 8.16 -11.56
C THR A 910 12.75 9.53 -11.02
N LEU A 911 11.73 10.37 -10.84
CA LEU A 911 11.82 11.73 -10.35
C LEU A 911 11.12 11.80 -8.99
N GLY A 912 11.90 11.99 -7.93
CA GLY A 912 11.41 12.06 -6.55
C GLY A 912 11.74 13.40 -5.90
N GLY A 913 10.78 14.11 -5.30
CA GLY A 913 11.08 15.30 -4.49
C GLY A 913 11.59 16.54 -5.25
N TRP A 914 11.40 16.61 -6.57
CA TRP A 914 11.82 17.75 -7.39
C TRP A 914 10.82 18.91 -7.28
N VAL A 915 11.32 20.15 -7.21
CA VAL A 915 10.48 21.35 -7.12
C VAL A 915 10.78 22.30 -8.27
N PHE A 916 9.83 22.47 -9.17
CA PHE A 916 9.90 23.45 -10.27
C PHE A 916 9.27 24.76 -9.82
N SER A 917 10.01 25.86 -9.85
CA SER A 917 9.53 27.21 -9.51
C SER A 917 9.70 28.12 -10.72
N LEU A 918 8.62 28.33 -11.47
CA LEU A 918 8.71 28.89 -12.82
C LEU A 918 7.89 30.18 -12.95
N ASP A 919 8.38 31.15 -13.72
CA ASP A 919 7.71 32.44 -13.89
C ASP A 919 6.35 32.28 -14.60
N ASN A 920 6.39 31.73 -15.81
CA ASN A 920 5.19 31.34 -16.54
C ASN A 920 5.21 29.83 -16.77
N CYS A 921 4.78 29.09 -15.74
CA CYS A 921 4.79 27.62 -15.72
C CYS A 921 4.24 27.01 -17.01
N GLU A 922 3.12 27.53 -17.54
CA GLU A 922 2.49 27.00 -18.74
C GLU A 922 3.35 27.23 -20.00
N LYS A 923 3.88 28.44 -20.18
CA LYS A 923 4.76 28.75 -21.31
C LYS A 923 6.04 27.94 -21.25
N VAL A 924 6.68 27.88 -20.08
CA VAL A 924 7.96 27.20 -19.85
C VAL A 924 7.82 25.69 -20.02
N MET A 925 6.84 25.05 -19.37
CA MET A 925 6.62 23.61 -19.53
C MET A 925 6.28 23.23 -20.98
N ARG A 926 5.54 24.08 -21.70
CA ARG A 926 5.23 23.87 -23.12
C ARG A 926 6.47 24.03 -24.01
N SER A 927 7.31 25.04 -23.78
CA SER A 927 8.51 25.27 -24.57
C SER A 927 9.60 24.24 -24.27
N ALA A 928 9.83 23.92 -22.99
CA ALA A 928 10.77 22.88 -22.56
C ALA A 928 10.29 21.50 -23.01
N GLY A 929 8.99 21.19 -22.87
CA GLY A 929 8.39 19.92 -23.29
C GLY A 929 8.70 19.56 -24.74
N LYS A 930 8.70 20.53 -25.67
CA LYS A 930 9.07 20.30 -27.08
C LYS A 930 10.48 19.68 -27.25
N GLN A 931 11.39 19.95 -26.32
CA GLN A 931 12.74 19.41 -26.35
C GLN A 931 12.77 17.91 -26.00
N LEU A 932 11.75 17.36 -25.34
CA LEU A 932 11.62 15.94 -24.99
C LEU A 932 11.23 15.05 -26.18
N ARG A 933 10.87 15.60 -27.34
CA ARG A 933 10.40 14.81 -28.50
C ARG A 933 11.42 13.81 -29.03
N GLY A 934 12.72 14.08 -28.84
CA GLY A 934 13.80 13.16 -29.23
C GLY A 934 14.10 12.08 -28.18
N SER A 935 13.50 12.16 -27.00
CA SER A 935 13.79 11.25 -25.88
C SER A 935 13.24 9.85 -26.11
N GLN A 936 13.96 8.84 -25.61
CA GLN A 936 13.58 7.41 -25.68
C GLN A 936 12.84 6.90 -24.43
N LEU A 937 12.42 7.80 -23.55
CA LEU A 937 11.72 7.46 -22.32
C LEU A 937 10.40 6.74 -22.60
N ARG A 938 10.23 5.61 -21.91
CA ARG A 938 9.04 4.73 -21.94
C ARG A 938 8.32 4.71 -20.60
N GLU A 939 9.06 4.79 -19.51
CA GLU A 939 8.53 4.74 -18.15
C GLU A 939 9.00 5.97 -17.37
N VAL A 940 8.06 6.73 -16.82
CA VAL A 940 8.36 7.86 -15.95
C VAL A 940 7.65 7.66 -14.62
N TYR A 941 8.42 7.61 -13.55
CA TYR A 941 7.91 7.50 -12.19
C TYR A 941 8.05 8.84 -11.49
N LEU A 942 6.93 9.40 -11.03
CA LEU A 942 6.89 10.66 -10.30
C LEU A 942 6.47 10.37 -8.87
N SER A 943 7.25 10.85 -7.89
CA SER A 943 6.92 10.74 -6.47
C SER A 943 7.23 12.05 -5.76
N GLY A 944 6.24 12.72 -5.17
CA GLY A 944 6.46 13.99 -4.47
C GLY A 944 7.10 15.07 -5.35
N VAL A 945 6.69 15.20 -6.62
CA VAL A 945 7.13 16.28 -7.50
C VAL A 945 6.18 17.47 -7.36
N GLU A 946 6.73 18.67 -7.17
CA GLU A 946 5.96 19.92 -7.04
C GLU A 946 6.25 20.85 -8.23
N VAL A 947 5.21 21.49 -8.74
CA VAL A 947 5.35 22.58 -9.72
C VAL A 947 4.61 23.79 -9.17
N ARG A 948 5.30 24.92 -9.07
CA ARG A 948 4.79 26.17 -8.53
C ARG A 948 5.21 27.38 -9.36
N GLY A 949 4.42 28.45 -9.28
CA GLY A 949 4.78 29.75 -9.84
C GLY A 949 5.95 30.37 -9.08
N SER A 950 6.75 31.23 -9.72
CA SER A 950 7.82 31.98 -9.04
C SER A 950 7.29 32.92 -7.94
N SER A 951 6.01 33.29 -8.02
CA SER A 951 5.26 33.96 -6.95
C SER A 951 4.89 33.06 -5.76
N GLY A 952 5.23 31.77 -5.83
CA GLY A 952 4.97 30.77 -4.80
C GLY A 952 3.63 30.05 -4.91
N THR A 953 2.86 30.21 -6.00
CA THR A 953 1.56 29.51 -6.17
C THR A 953 1.78 28.01 -6.41
N PRO A 954 1.45 27.13 -5.44
CA PRO A 954 1.66 25.69 -5.59
C PRO A 954 0.54 25.04 -6.40
N GLY A 955 0.65 23.75 -6.72
CA GLY A 955 -0.44 23.00 -7.35
C GLY A 955 -0.47 23.11 -8.88
N LEU A 956 0.66 23.18 -9.56
CA LEU A 956 0.73 23.25 -11.03
C LEU A 956 1.29 21.98 -11.66
N GLU A 957 1.28 20.86 -10.93
CA GLU A 957 1.89 19.58 -11.31
C GLU A 957 1.31 19.01 -12.61
N HIS A 958 0.02 19.24 -12.84
CA HIS A 958 -0.67 18.87 -14.08
C HIS A 958 -0.01 19.44 -15.35
N LEU A 959 0.71 20.58 -15.27
CA LEU A 959 1.43 21.14 -16.42
C LEU A 959 2.64 20.30 -16.82
N LEU A 960 3.35 19.72 -15.84
CA LEU A 960 4.42 18.76 -16.10
C LEU A 960 3.85 17.51 -16.77
N LEU A 961 2.77 16.96 -16.24
CA LEU A 961 2.10 15.78 -16.82
C LEU A 961 1.65 16.02 -18.26
N GLN A 962 1.09 17.20 -18.54
CA GLN A 962 0.74 17.63 -19.90
C GLN A 962 1.97 17.69 -20.82
N ALA A 963 3.07 18.27 -20.35
CA ALA A 963 4.31 18.35 -21.14
C ALA A 963 4.88 16.96 -21.46
N LEU A 964 4.93 16.06 -20.47
CA LEU A 964 5.42 14.68 -20.63
C LEU A 964 4.55 13.89 -21.62
N THR A 965 3.23 13.84 -21.40
CA THR A 965 2.31 13.05 -22.24
C THR A 965 2.15 13.57 -23.67
N SER A 966 2.35 14.88 -23.89
CA SER A 966 2.26 15.48 -25.23
C SER A 966 3.57 15.45 -26.02
N SER A 967 4.71 15.19 -25.35
CA SER A 967 6.03 15.29 -25.98
C SER A 967 6.80 13.98 -26.02
N LEU A 968 6.55 13.03 -25.11
CA LEU A 968 7.21 11.73 -25.09
C LEU A 968 6.50 10.72 -26.01
N HIS A 969 7.08 10.47 -27.19
CA HIS A 969 6.50 9.60 -28.23
C HIS A 969 6.61 8.10 -27.95
N HIS A 970 7.42 7.68 -26.98
CA HIS A 970 7.63 6.29 -26.61
C HIS A 970 7.05 5.92 -25.23
N LEU A 971 6.36 6.85 -24.57
CA LEU A 971 5.81 6.68 -23.22
C LEU A 971 4.74 5.57 -23.18
N THR A 972 5.04 4.50 -22.44
CA THR A 972 4.15 3.36 -22.20
C THR A 972 3.60 3.32 -20.79
N LEU A 973 4.31 3.88 -19.80
CA LEU A 973 3.88 3.94 -18.40
C LEU A 973 4.19 5.31 -17.79
N LEU A 974 3.20 5.89 -17.12
CA LEU A 974 3.34 7.09 -16.32
C LEU A 974 2.77 6.84 -14.92
N SER A 975 3.61 6.94 -13.90
CA SER A 975 3.19 6.83 -12.51
C SER A 975 2.82 8.20 -11.95
N LEU A 976 1.59 8.30 -11.44
CA LEU A 976 1.09 9.47 -10.70
C LEU A 976 1.07 9.19 -9.19
N ALA A 977 1.79 8.15 -8.74
CA ALA A 977 1.76 7.72 -7.35
C ALA A 977 2.24 8.84 -6.42
N GLY A 978 1.42 9.19 -5.43
CA GLY A 978 1.75 10.24 -4.46
C GLY A 978 1.75 11.67 -5.03
N MET A 979 1.17 11.90 -6.21
CA MET A 979 0.95 13.25 -6.72
C MET A 979 -0.28 13.91 -6.10
N ASN A 980 -0.19 15.19 -5.78
CA ASN A 980 -1.32 15.95 -5.22
C ASN A 980 -2.12 16.66 -6.33
N LEU A 981 -3.00 15.92 -7.01
CA LEU A 981 -3.84 16.45 -8.09
C LEU A 981 -5.27 16.70 -7.64
N THR A 982 -5.73 17.94 -7.78
CA THR A 982 -7.13 18.33 -7.61
C THR A 982 -7.98 17.92 -8.83
N PRO A 983 -9.31 17.71 -8.68
CA PRO A 983 -10.17 17.35 -9.80
C PRO A 983 -10.14 18.30 -11.01
N PRO A 984 -10.08 19.65 -10.85
CA PRO A 984 -9.93 20.57 -11.98
C PRO A 984 -8.61 20.40 -12.75
N GLN A 985 -7.51 20.17 -12.03
CA GLN A 985 -6.19 19.92 -12.63
C GLN A 985 -6.17 18.59 -13.38
N ALA A 986 -6.76 17.54 -12.80
CA ALA A 986 -6.96 16.25 -13.46
C ALA A 986 -7.76 16.41 -14.75
N LEU A 987 -8.86 17.17 -14.73
CA LEU A 987 -9.65 17.45 -15.92
C LEU A 987 -8.84 18.20 -17.00
N ALA A 988 -8.04 19.19 -16.63
CA ALA A 988 -7.16 19.89 -17.58
C ALA A 988 -6.10 18.96 -18.20
N PHE A 989 -5.49 18.09 -17.37
CA PHE A 989 -4.55 17.07 -17.81
C PHE A 989 -5.20 16.06 -18.78
N ALA A 990 -6.36 15.50 -18.42
CA ALA A 990 -7.11 14.57 -19.25
C ALA A 990 -7.55 15.18 -20.59
N LYS A 991 -7.99 16.45 -20.62
CA LYS A 991 -8.28 17.16 -21.89
C LYS A 991 -7.06 17.18 -22.80
N THR A 992 -5.89 17.47 -22.24
CA THR A 992 -4.64 17.51 -23.00
C THR A 992 -4.25 16.13 -23.51
N MET A 993 -4.36 15.08 -22.70
CA MET A 993 -4.15 13.72 -23.17
C MET A 993 -5.12 13.36 -24.31
N ARG A 994 -6.41 13.67 -24.15
CA ARG A 994 -7.42 13.37 -25.17
C ARG A 994 -7.11 14.00 -26.54
N ASP A 995 -6.55 15.21 -26.54
CA ASP A 995 -6.30 15.97 -27.76
C ASP A 995 -4.86 15.83 -28.31
N LYS A 996 -3.87 15.61 -27.43
CA LYS A 996 -2.44 15.72 -27.75
C LYS A 996 -1.58 14.56 -27.23
N LEU A 997 -2.16 13.46 -26.75
CA LEU A 997 -1.36 12.29 -26.34
C LEU A 997 -0.47 11.83 -27.51
N ALA A 998 0.83 11.77 -27.26
CA ALA A 998 1.85 11.44 -28.24
C ALA A 998 1.85 9.95 -28.62
N THR A 999 1.34 9.06 -27.75
CA THR A 999 1.33 7.61 -27.90
C THR A 999 -0.07 7.04 -28.18
N SER A 1000 -0.15 5.79 -28.63
CA SER A 1000 -1.41 5.07 -28.87
C SER A 1000 -1.90 4.29 -27.66
N VAL A 1001 -0.98 3.84 -26.81
CA VAL A 1001 -1.27 3.09 -25.58
C VAL A 1001 -0.45 3.68 -24.44
N LEU A 1002 -1.09 3.89 -23.29
CA LEU A 1002 -0.45 4.37 -22.07
C LEU A 1002 -1.07 3.67 -20.86
N GLU A 1003 -0.22 3.11 -20.01
CA GLU A 1003 -0.61 2.72 -18.66
C GLU A 1003 -0.41 3.90 -17.71
N LEU A 1004 -1.48 4.29 -17.02
CA LEU A 1004 -1.49 5.36 -16.04
C LEU A 1004 -1.68 4.75 -14.65
N GLU A 1005 -0.64 4.75 -13.84
CA GLU A 1005 -0.73 4.30 -12.45
C GLU A 1005 -1.30 5.43 -11.59
N THR A 1006 -2.47 5.18 -10.97
CA THR A 1006 -3.26 6.18 -10.23
C THR A 1006 -3.32 5.89 -8.74
N ARG A 1007 -2.47 4.98 -8.23
CA ARG A 1007 -2.43 4.62 -6.81
C ARG A 1007 -2.13 5.87 -5.95
N GLY A 1008 -2.87 6.04 -4.86
CA GLY A 1008 -2.74 7.19 -3.97
C GLY A 1008 -3.47 8.47 -4.42
N LEU A 1009 -4.09 8.49 -5.60
CA LEU A 1009 -4.97 9.59 -6.00
C LEU A 1009 -6.36 9.44 -5.38
N SER A 1010 -7.03 10.57 -5.12
CA SER A 1010 -8.43 10.55 -4.67
C SER A 1010 -9.36 10.02 -5.76
N TYR A 1011 -10.47 9.39 -5.36
CA TYR A 1011 -11.47 8.90 -6.31
C TYR A 1011 -12.03 10.02 -7.20
N ALA A 1012 -12.28 11.21 -6.64
CA ALA A 1012 -12.77 12.37 -7.39
C ALA A 1012 -11.80 12.77 -8.52
N THR A 1013 -10.49 12.72 -8.25
CA THR A 1013 -9.44 12.97 -9.23
C THR A 1013 -9.44 11.91 -10.34
N VAL A 1014 -9.50 10.62 -9.97
CA VAL A 1014 -9.52 9.50 -10.92
C VAL A 1014 -10.78 9.54 -11.79
N LYS A 1015 -11.94 9.81 -11.20
CA LYS A 1015 -13.20 10.01 -11.92
C LYS A 1015 -13.10 11.14 -12.94
N ALA A 1016 -12.59 12.30 -12.54
CA ALA A 1016 -12.42 13.45 -13.44
C ALA A 1016 -11.50 13.13 -14.63
N LEU A 1017 -10.41 12.38 -14.39
CA LEU A 1017 -9.52 11.89 -15.44
C LEU A 1017 -10.26 10.97 -16.41
N ARG A 1018 -10.88 9.90 -15.89
CA ARG A 1018 -11.59 8.88 -16.67
C ARG A 1018 -12.68 9.49 -17.53
N GLN A 1019 -13.61 10.24 -16.93
CA GLN A 1019 -14.75 10.83 -17.63
C GLN A 1019 -14.31 11.72 -18.78
N THR A 1020 -13.31 12.56 -18.55
CA THR A 1020 -12.79 13.48 -19.58
C THR A 1020 -12.08 12.74 -20.72
N LEU A 1021 -11.37 11.65 -20.43
CA LEU A 1021 -10.66 10.85 -21.43
C LEU A 1021 -11.61 10.05 -22.32
N THR A 1022 -12.65 9.45 -21.71
CA THR A 1022 -13.64 8.65 -22.43
C THR A 1022 -14.66 9.51 -23.18
N ASP A 1023 -14.81 10.78 -22.79
CA ASP A 1023 -15.71 11.73 -23.45
C ASP A 1023 -15.38 11.88 -24.95
N GLY A 1024 -16.41 11.70 -25.79
CA GLY A 1024 -16.32 11.70 -27.25
C GLY A 1024 -15.83 10.38 -27.87
N GLY A 1025 -15.56 9.32 -27.08
CA GLY A 1025 -15.22 7.97 -27.56
C GLY A 1025 -13.96 7.95 -28.42
N ARG A 1026 -12.90 8.64 -27.98
CA ARG A 1026 -11.57 8.64 -28.63
C ARG A 1026 -10.60 7.66 -27.95
N PHE A 1027 -10.90 7.26 -26.72
CA PHE A 1027 -10.09 6.37 -25.91
C PHE A 1027 -10.96 5.29 -25.29
N GLU A 1028 -10.40 4.07 -25.21
CA GLU A 1028 -10.85 3.00 -24.33
C GLU A 1028 -9.99 3.02 -23.07
N SER A 1029 -10.60 2.74 -21.92
CA SER A 1029 -9.93 2.62 -20.64
C SER A 1029 -10.26 1.28 -19.99
N GLU A 1030 -9.23 0.53 -19.61
CA GLU A 1030 -9.35 -0.71 -18.84
C GLU A 1030 -8.69 -0.51 -17.49
N PHE A 1031 -9.41 -0.80 -16.40
CA PHE A 1031 -8.84 -0.75 -15.05
C PHE A 1031 -8.12 -2.05 -14.73
N LEU A 1032 -6.85 -1.98 -14.31
CA LEU A 1032 -5.97 -3.13 -14.05
C LEU A 1032 -5.69 -3.39 -12.56
N GLY A 1033 -6.39 -2.72 -11.64
CA GLY A 1033 -6.13 -2.86 -10.19
C GLY A 1033 -5.06 -1.89 -9.70
N GLY A 1034 -5.38 -0.60 -9.73
CA GLY A 1034 -4.48 0.49 -9.33
C GLY A 1034 -3.83 1.25 -10.51
N SER A 1035 -3.98 0.74 -11.73
CA SER A 1035 -3.61 1.44 -12.97
C SER A 1035 -4.73 1.38 -14.00
N TYR A 1036 -4.70 2.32 -14.95
CA TYR A 1036 -5.58 2.35 -16.12
C TYR A 1036 -4.76 2.16 -17.37
N LYS A 1037 -5.12 1.16 -18.17
CA LYS A 1037 -4.61 1.02 -19.53
C LYS A 1037 -5.50 1.81 -20.47
N LEU A 1038 -4.92 2.83 -21.09
CA LEU A 1038 -5.57 3.71 -22.04
C LEU A 1038 -5.16 3.32 -23.46
N ARG A 1039 -6.14 3.10 -24.34
CA ARG A 1039 -5.92 2.80 -25.76
C ARG A 1039 -6.64 3.82 -26.62
N LYS A 1040 -5.92 4.47 -27.54
CA LYS A 1040 -6.50 5.37 -28.53
C LYS A 1040 -7.25 4.56 -29.58
N ILE A 1041 -8.52 4.88 -29.81
CA ILE A 1041 -9.36 4.22 -30.82
C ILE A 1041 -9.08 4.87 -32.18
N ASP A 1042 -8.72 4.06 -33.17
CA ASP A 1042 -8.48 4.57 -34.52
C ASP A 1042 -9.79 4.93 -35.23
N ARG A 1043 -9.77 5.93 -36.13
CA ARG A 1043 -10.98 6.40 -36.82
C ARG A 1043 -11.69 5.30 -37.61
N ARG A 1044 -10.93 4.31 -38.12
CA ARG A 1044 -11.48 3.14 -38.85
C ARG A 1044 -12.24 2.18 -37.94
N GLU A 1045 -11.72 1.89 -36.74
CA GLU A 1045 -12.41 1.04 -35.76
C GLU A 1045 -13.72 1.67 -35.29
N LYS A 1046 -13.75 3.00 -35.14
CA LYS A 1046 -14.96 3.76 -34.80
C LYS A 1046 -16.05 3.69 -35.87
N LEU A 1047 -15.68 3.58 -37.14
CA LEU A 1047 -16.61 3.37 -38.26
C LEU A 1047 -17.16 1.94 -38.27
N ILE A 1048 -16.31 0.93 -38.04
CA ILE A 1048 -16.72 -0.48 -37.97
C ILE A 1048 -17.67 -0.71 -36.78
N GLY A 1049 -17.37 -0.16 -35.60
CA GLY A 1049 -18.25 -0.25 -34.43
C GLY A 1049 -19.61 0.43 -34.66
N LYS A 1050 -19.64 1.58 -35.35
CA LYS A 1050 -20.90 2.22 -35.75
C LYS A 1050 -21.69 1.38 -36.75
N TRP A 1051 -21.03 0.74 -37.73
CA TRP A 1051 -21.68 -0.13 -38.72
C TRP A 1051 -22.22 -1.41 -38.09
N ALA A 1052 -21.50 -1.99 -37.12
CA ALA A 1052 -21.96 -3.14 -36.35
C ALA A 1052 -23.23 -2.80 -35.54
N CYS A 1053 -23.26 -1.64 -34.87
CA CYS A 1053 -24.44 -1.17 -34.12
C CYS A 1053 -25.65 -0.89 -35.02
N ILE A 1054 -25.45 -0.35 -36.23
CA ILE A 1054 -26.52 -0.15 -37.21
C ILE A 1054 -27.09 -1.50 -37.66
N SER A 1055 -26.23 -2.49 -37.96
CA SER A 1055 -26.68 -3.82 -38.37
C SER A 1055 -27.46 -4.59 -37.30
N THR A 1056 -27.20 -4.31 -36.02
CA THR A 1056 -27.96 -4.89 -34.90
C THR A 1056 -29.28 -4.18 -34.62
N LEU A 1057 -29.36 -2.86 -34.88
CA LEU A 1057 -30.60 -2.10 -34.78
C LEU A 1057 -31.57 -2.46 -35.92
N ASP A 1058 -31.06 -2.61 -37.15
CA ASP A 1058 -31.89 -3.01 -38.30
C ASP A 1058 -32.41 -4.46 -38.18
N ARG A 1059 -31.69 -5.34 -37.48
CA ARG A 1059 -32.15 -6.72 -37.20
C ARG A 1059 -33.17 -6.81 -36.06
N LEU A 1060 -33.27 -5.79 -35.20
CA LEU A 1060 -34.26 -5.72 -34.12
C LEU A 1060 -35.56 -5.02 -34.54
N SER A 1061 -35.59 -4.32 -35.67
CA SER A 1061 -36.84 -3.78 -36.25
C SER A 1061 -37.57 -4.75 -37.18
N GLU A 1062 -36.96 -5.89 -37.52
CA GLU A 1062 -37.56 -6.96 -38.34
C GLU A 1062 -37.95 -8.23 -37.53
N LEU A 1063 -37.81 -8.20 -36.20
CA LEU A 1063 -38.30 -9.20 -35.24
C LEU A 1063 -39.34 -8.55 -34.32
#